data_AF-A0A3D0KIR5-F1
#
_entry.id   AF-A0A3D0KIR5-F1
#
_cell.length_a   1.000
_cell.length_b   1.000
_cell.length_c   1.000
_cell.angle_alpha   90.00
_cell.angle_beta   90.00
_cell.angle_gamma   90.00
#
_symmetry.space_group_name_H-M   'P 1'
#
loop_
_entity.id
_entity.type
_entity.pdbx_description
1 polymer ?
#
loop_
_entity_poly.entity_id
_entity_poly.type
_entity_poly.pdbx_seq_one_letter_code
_entity_poly.pdbx_strand_id
1 'polypeptide(L)'
;MAPMLKFSRQRSVPWLLTRPRCRRLLMSEGAVLHGQQKQADIPALLEKARFGVVVRPPYYRWNGERFESDRLVGVDRSSIASLSGSIEVVVDGNFVAVVADSLALATDAAKQLKIEWQAVHQASEKVPEGGQGPSESPLVKPNQSSMHSNHAYGWPSRMRWGNHPSWVIADCRDQQLSVWGQTVTPAALKQDLSRLTALDISQIELYSADGKHASNQASGLGRHSGDDAAVDAALMSRTVGGPVAVWLDAHYAKDAQALGQAQRISLNADIASSGEIARYHYQQANLTGEVAGVGLLLSGRAAITTASAEATTGEQDTTPFSPYVFRDQYLAARSQPASLSTNATLMGIQQTFARESFLDEVARESDQDPVALRLRHLDDARGIELIESVAKRAEWPRASNPSADALPQDLLRGRGFAYSQLPDRNQRVESGVRSAWIADVEVNRVTGDVQLTRLVVGQDAGPDVDTDRLQQTLQARVLGEARPLLGQAPSFDEWGDGSRTLTKSDYSAGLPTSASSSSPAEEGVNHSVSKDVLSGAELSPGVAVIANALFDATGLRFRQPPFTAKRVRQALEASSIEEAGRPSTLKPTRSVKRRWLAAAAFTTIAGTAAVAWPWKGAIAPVSRPAANLYSAETIERGRLVAAAGDCAACHTTEGGVTNAGGREFETPFGTLYSTNITPDEATGIGQWSYAAFERAMRHGISRDGSHLYPAFPYTAFAKTSDADLQALYAYLMAQPPVATEKNANALTFPFSVRSLMAGWNTLYHDATPFQPDPMQSELYNRGAYLAEGLGHCSACHSPRNAMGAEKNGEAYFAGAFVDGWEAPPLNTLSRAPIPWSEASLYDYLRHGESEFHGVASGPMAPVVAGLAELPEYDVRAIAHYVAAQMQAPTGNSDAAMADATQRVTSTAVSSTGLEAGERLFEGACAACHVDSGVPTFSRASTNLALNTNLHSDHPDNVIQSILGGVHAEHVPGIGSMPGFADSFSNTQVADLTTYLRARFAPEKAPWQQVKQRITELRQPHYNNTHSTP
;
A
#
# COMPACT_ATOMS: atom_id res chain seq x y z
N MET A 1 -3.14 70.38 -2.19
CA MET A 1 -3.12 69.55 -0.97
C MET A 1 -3.57 68.14 -1.38
N ALA A 2 -2.72 67.16 -1.74
CA ALA A 2 -1.28 66.95 -1.58
C ALA A 2 -0.80 66.79 -0.14
N PRO A 3 0.19 65.91 0.17
CA PRO A 3 1.16 65.23 -0.72
C PRO A 3 0.85 63.73 -0.97
N MET A 4 1.53 62.95 -1.83
CA MET A 4 2.58 63.15 -2.88
C MET A 4 2.48 61.93 -3.86
N LEU A 5 2.64 61.98 -5.20
CA LEU A 5 3.73 62.50 -6.06
C LEU A 5 5.07 61.79 -5.79
N LYS A 6 5.79 61.19 -6.77
CA LYS A 6 6.15 61.73 -8.09
C LYS A 6 6.70 60.65 -9.07
N PHE A 7 6.56 60.91 -10.38
CA PHE A 7 7.60 60.93 -11.46
C PHE A 7 8.95 60.19 -11.28
N SER A 8 9.70 59.76 -12.32
CA SER A 8 9.50 59.52 -13.78
C SER A 8 10.87 59.28 -14.45
N ARG A 9 10.89 58.83 -15.73
CA ARG A 9 12.04 58.80 -16.69
C ARG A 9 13.07 57.67 -16.46
N GLN A 10 13.54 56.86 -17.42
CA GLN A 10 13.66 56.86 -18.91
C GLN A 10 15.10 57.17 -19.40
N ARG A 11 15.58 56.34 -20.36
CA ARG A 11 16.91 56.34 -21.06
C ARG A 11 18.06 55.72 -20.23
N SER A 12 19.07 55.02 -20.78
CA SER A 12 19.53 54.84 -22.18
C SER A 12 20.11 53.43 -22.46
N VAL A 13 20.19 53.04 -23.74
CA VAL A 13 20.94 51.90 -24.35
C VAL A 13 22.33 52.39 -24.86
N PRO A 14 23.26 51.63 -25.53
CA PRO A 14 23.44 50.17 -25.76
C PRO A 14 24.91 49.65 -25.52
N TRP A 15 25.38 48.68 -26.35
CA TRP A 15 26.74 48.10 -26.61
C TRP A 15 27.11 46.76 -25.90
N LEU A 16 27.96 45.85 -26.44
CA LEU A 16 28.07 45.23 -27.80
C LEU A 16 29.03 44.00 -27.73
N LEU A 17 28.95 43.06 -28.69
CA LEU A 17 29.71 41.80 -28.90
C LEU A 17 31.18 41.69 -28.41
N THR A 18 31.61 40.50 -27.93
CA THR A 18 32.79 39.73 -28.45
C THR A 18 33.00 38.31 -27.86
N ARG A 19 33.84 37.50 -28.55
CA ARG A 19 34.46 36.18 -28.20
C ARG A 19 36.01 36.35 -28.22
N PRO A 20 36.88 35.30 -28.17
CA PRO A 20 37.09 34.16 -27.25
C PRO A 20 38.58 34.05 -26.78
N ARG A 21 38.99 32.99 -26.02
CA ARG A 21 40.26 32.20 -26.24
C ARG A 21 40.52 31.04 -25.24
N CYS A 22 41.57 30.24 -25.50
CA CYS A 22 41.96 29.00 -24.81
C CYS A 22 43.49 28.71 -24.93
N ARG A 23 44.12 28.06 -23.92
CA ARG A 23 45.42 27.29 -23.88
C ARG A 23 45.46 26.54 -22.52
N ARG A 24 45.85 25.25 -22.37
CA ARG A 24 47.14 24.52 -22.61
C ARG A 24 48.27 24.96 -21.65
N LEU A 25 49.13 24.10 -21.06
CA LEU A 25 49.34 22.63 -21.12
C LEU A 25 50.33 22.17 -20.00
N LEU A 26 50.34 20.89 -19.59
CA LEU A 26 51.54 20.03 -19.42
C LEU A 26 51.20 18.58 -18.98
N MET A 27 52.16 17.63 -19.07
CA MET A 27 51.95 16.16 -18.95
C MET A 27 53.21 15.42 -18.40
N SER A 28 53.00 14.30 -17.68
CA SER A 28 53.85 13.09 -17.60
C SER A 28 53.13 12.02 -16.75
N GLU A 29 52.57 10.93 -17.31
CA GLU A 29 53.19 9.65 -17.73
C GLU A 29 53.32 8.57 -16.63
N GLY A 30 52.87 7.33 -16.92
CA GLY A 30 53.48 6.10 -16.38
C GLY A 30 52.77 5.28 -15.29
N ALA A 31 51.63 4.66 -15.56
CA ALA A 31 51.15 3.47 -14.81
C ALA A 31 50.27 2.56 -15.70
N VAL A 32 50.22 1.25 -15.42
CA VAL A 32 49.64 0.22 -16.30
C VAL A 32 48.23 -0.22 -15.87
N LEU A 33 47.43 -0.61 -16.87
CA LEU A 33 46.10 -1.21 -16.79
C LEU A 33 45.94 -2.27 -15.68
N HIS A 34 44.87 -2.15 -14.89
CA HIS A 34 43.91 -3.24 -14.62
C HIS A 34 42.49 -2.63 -14.61
N GLY A 35 41.46 -3.43 -14.88
CA GLY A 35 40.16 -2.93 -15.34
C GLY A 35 39.34 -2.17 -14.30
N GLN A 36 38.89 -0.96 -14.62
CA GLN A 36 37.74 -0.33 -13.98
C GLN A 36 36.47 -0.66 -14.75
N GLN A 37 35.70 -1.62 -14.25
CA GLN A 37 34.33 -1.86 -14.68
C GLN A 37 33.47 -0.68 -14.21
N LYS A 38 32.68 -0.09 -15.11
CA LYS A 38 31.84 1.07 -14.76
C LYS A 38 30.70 0.61 -13.87
N GLN A 39 30.73 1.04 -12.62
CA GLN A 39 29.62 0.95 -11.68
C GLN A 39 28.39 1.66 -12.29
N ALA A 40 27.26 0.97 -12.34
CA ALA A 40 26.05 1.43 -13.02
C ALA A 40 24.82 1.22 -12.13
N ASP A 41 23.93 2.21 -12.13
CA ASP A 41 22.69 2.17 -11.37
C ASP A 41 21.66 1.22 -12.02
N ILE A 42 20.77 0.64 -11.23
CA ILE A 42 19.73 -0.32 -11.68
C ILE A 42 18.99 0.12 -12.96
N PRO A 43 18.54 1.38 -13.14
CA PRO A 43 17.85 1.79 -14.37
C PRO A 43 18.66 1.57 -15.65
N ALA A 44 19.99 1.77 -15.61
CA ALA A 44 20.87 1.57 -16.77
C ALA A 44 21.22 0.09 -17.01
N LEU A 45 20.83 -0.81 -16.11
CA LEU A 45 20.89 -2.26 -16.26
C LEU A 45 19.55 -2.82 -16.77
N LEU A 46 18.41 -2.25 -16.35
CA LEU A 46 17.08 -2.61 -16.85
C LEU A 46 16.94 -2.42 -18.37
N GLU A 47 17.53 -1.37 -18.94
CA GLU A 47 17.61 -1.15 -20.40
C GLU A 47 18.24 -2.32 -21.20
N LYS A 48 18.90 -3.26 -20.52
CA LYS A 48 19.67 -4.37 -21.11
C LYS A 48 19.23 -5.74 -20.61
N ALA A 49 18.33 -5.80 -19.64
CA ALA A 49 17.87 -7.03 -19.02
C ALA A 49 16.57 -7.53 -19.66
N ARG A 50 16.38 -8.85 -19.70
CA ARG A 50 15.07 -9.46 -19.98
C ARG A 50 14.31 -9.65 -18.67
N PHE A 51 12.99 -9.65 -18.71
CA PHE A 51 12.13 -9.69 -17.52
C PHE A 51 11.71 -11.11 -17.20
N GLY A 52 11.98 -11.57 -15.97
CA GLY A 52 11.69 -12.91 -15.48
C GLY A 52 10.50 -12.96 -14.53
N VAL A 53 9.55 -13.86 -14.79
CA VAL A 53 8.38 -14.15 -13.95
C VAL A 53 8.36 -15.63 -13.59
N VAL A 54 8.28 -15.95 -12.29
CA VAL A 54 8.37 -17.32 -11.79
C VAL A 54 6.98 -17.93 -11.60
N VAL A 55 6.83 -19.21 -11.95
CA VAL A 55 5.62 -20.00 -11.70
C VAL A 55 5.94 -21.08 -10.67
N ARG A 56 5.68 -20.77 -9.39
CA ARG A 56 5.84 -21.72 -8.28
C ARG A 56 4.84 -22.89 -8.41
N PRO A 57 5.11 -24.06 -7.79
CA PRO A 57 4.16 -25.16 -7.74
C PRO A 57 2.86 -24.78 -7.02
N PRO A 58 1.72 -25.47 -7.27
CA PRO A 58 0.45 -25.20 -6.60
C PRO A 58 0.52 -25.38 -5.07
N TYR A 59 1.20 -26.44 -4.61
CA TYR A 59 1.54 -26.66 -3.20
C TYR A 59 3.05 -26.72 -2.99
N TYR A 60 3.54 -25.95 -2.03
CA TYR A 60 4.88 -26.05 -1.48
C TYR A 60 4.92 -25.49 -0.04
N ARG A 61 5.82 -26.02 0.80
CA ARG A 61 6.04 -25.56 2.18
C ARG A 61 7.40 -25.97 2.75
N TRP A 62 7.82 -25.31 3.81
CA TRP A 62 8.76 -25.85 4.79
C TRP A 62 7.98 -26.52 5.94
N ASN A 63 8.29 -27.77 6.28
CA ASN A 63 7.57 -28.50 7.34
C ASN A 63 8.25 -28.44 8.72
N GLY A 64 9.40 -27.76 8.83
CA GLY A 64 10.25 -27.69 10.02
C GLY A 64 11.59 -28.43 9.86
N GLU A 65 11.58 -29.55 9.13
CA GLU A 65 12.75 -30.42 8.90
C GLU A 65 13.16 -30.51 7.42
N ARG A 66 12.21 -30.40 6.50
CA ARG A 66 12.43 -30.43 5.04
C ARG A 66 11.48 -29.51 4.28
N PHE A 67 11.87 -29.21 3.04
CA PHE A 67 10.99 -28.61 2.04
C PHE A 67 10.16 -29.69 1.34
N GLU A 68 8.89 -29.41 1.11
CA GLU A 68 7.94 -30.26 0.40
C GLU A 68 7.29 -29.43 -0.71
N SER A 69 7.16 -29.97 -1.92
CA SER A 69 6.51 -29.29 -3.05
C SER A 69 5.93 -30.30 -4.02
N ASP A 70 4.88 -29.92 -4.74
CA ASP A 70 4.38 -30.68 -5.87
C ASP A 70 5.48 -30.89 -6.91
N ARG A 71 5.48 -32.07 -7.53
CA ARG A 71 6.50 -32.46 -8.50
C ARG A 71 6.09 -32.02 -9.90
N LEU A 72 7.02 -31.40 -10.63
CA LEU A 72 6.81 -31.10 -12.04
C LEU A 72 6.74 -32.40 -12.87
N VAL A 73 5.68 -32.55 -13.66
CA VAL A 73 5.49 -33.67 -14.61
C VAL A 73 5.83 -33.23 -16.02
N GLY A 74 5.34 -32.07 -16.44
CA GLY A 74 5.53 -31.55 -17.79
C GLY A 74 5.15 -30.08 -17.94
N VAL A 75 5.66 -29.45 -18.99
CA VAL A 75 5.38 -28.05 -19.35
C VAL A 75 5.03 -28.00 -20.84
N ASP A 76 3.79 -27.68 -21.16
CA ASP A 76 3.32 -27.51 -22.54
C ASP A 76 3.73 -26.12 -23.07
N ARG A 77 4.92 -26.06 -23.66
CA ARG A 77 5.44 -24.85 -24.32
C ARG A 77 4.61 -24.40 -25.53
N SER A 78 3.68 -25.22 -26.04
CA SER A 78 2.81 -24.81 -27.15
C SER A 78 1.62 -23.96 -26.70
N SER A 79 1.25 -23.98 -25.41
CA SER A 79 0.12 -23.21 -24.89
C SER A 79 0.31 -21.70 -24.94
N ILE A 80 1.56 -21.23 -25.05
CA ILE A 80 1.95 -19.81 -25.19
C ILE A 80 2.27 -19.41 -26.64
N ALA A 81 2.13 -20.31 -27.62
CA ALA A 81 2.54 -20.07 -29.01
C ALA A 81 1.68 -19.00 -29.74
N SER A 82 0.59 -18.54 -29.13
CA SER A 82 -0.22 -17.40 -29.56
C SER A 82 0.34 -16.03 -29.16
N LEU A 83 1.37 -15.97 -28.32
CA LEU A 83 1.97 -14.72 -27.85
C LEU A 83 3.15 -14.30 -28.73
N SER A 84 3.05 -13.14 -29.36
CA SER A 84 4.08 -12.57 -30.23
C SER A 84 5.19 -11.90 -29.43
N GLY A 85 6.39 -12.49 -29.42
CA GLY A 85 7.61 -11.87 -28.91
C GLY A 85 8.70 -12.88 -28.57
N SER A 86 9.83 -12.41 -28.05
CA SER A 86 10.92 -13.29 -27.59
C SER A 86 10.61 -13.82 -26.18
N ILE A 87 10.02 -15.02 -26.12
CA ILE A 87 9.58 -15.66 -24.88
C ILE A 87 10.37 -16.95 -24.66
N GLU A 88 10.89 -17.15 -23.46
CA GLU A 88 11.74 -18.27 -23.11
C GLU A 88 11.32 -18.90 -21.78
N VAL A 89 10.96 -20.18 -21.81
CA VAL A 89 10.54 -20.91 -20.60
C VAL A 89 11.74 -21.63 -19.98
N VAL A 90 12.10 -21.21 -18.77
CA VAL A 90 13.16 -21.80 -17.94
C VAL A 90 12.55 -22.92 -17.09
N VAL A 91 13.19 -24.09 -17.07
CA VAL A 91 12.76 -25.25 -16.28
C VAL A 91 13.98 -25.91 -15.66
N ASP A 92 13.99 -26.10 -14.34
CA ASP A 92 15.10 -26.73 -13.61
C ASP A 92 14.58 -27.42 -12.35
N GLY A 93 14.55 -28.75 -12.32
CA GLY A 93 13.87 -29.51 -11.25
C GLY A 93 12.37 -29.22 -11.21
N ASN A 94 11.86 -28.77 -10.06
CA ASN A 94 10.50 -28.27 -9.87
C ASN A 94 10.38 -26.74 -10.10
N PHE A 95 11.47 -26.04 -10.46
CA PHE A 95 11.40 -24.61 -10.79
C PHE A 95 10.93 -24.42 -12.24
N VAL A 96 9.90 -23.59 -12.44
CA VAL A 96 9.45 -23.13 -13.76
C VAL A 96 9.37 -21.61 -13.74
N ALA A 97 9.85 -20.96 -14.79
CA ALA A 97 9.74 -19.52 -14.98
C ALA A 97 9.67 -19.16 -16.47
N VAL A 98 9.24 -17.93 -16.76
CA VAL A 98 9.21 -17.36 -18.11
C VAL A 98 10.04 -16.08 -18.14
N VAL A 99 10.92 -15.96 -19.12
CA VAL A 99 11.71 -14.76 -19.40
C VAL A 99 11.28 -14.18 -20.74
N ALA A 100 10.98 -12.89 -20.79
CA ALA A 100 10.61 -12.20 -22.02
C ALA A 100 11.15 -10.76 -22.06
N ASP A 101 11.08 -10.11 -23.23
CA ASP A 101 11.64 -8.78 -23.44
C ASP A 101 10.82 -7.64 -22.77
N SER A 102 9.65 -7.94 -22.19
CA SER A 102 8.90 -7.03 -21.32
C SER A 102 8.24 -7.78 -20.16
N LEU A 103 8.04 -7.10 -19.02
CA LEU A 103 7.39 -7.68 -17.84
C LEU A 103 5.96 -8.14 -18.16
N ALA A 104 5.19 -7.36 -18.93
CA ALA A 104 3.84 -7.73 -19.34
C ALA A 104 3.82 -9.04 -20.15
N LEU A 105 4.71 -9.17 -21.14
CA LEU A 105 4.79 -10.38 -21.96
C LEU A 105 5.22 -11.61 -21.14
N ALA A 106 6.19 -11.46 -20.23
CA ALA A 106 6.59 -12.52 -19.32
C ALA A 106 5.44 -12.93 -18.38
N THR A 107 4.66 -11.96 -17.90
CA THR A 107 3.52 -12.17 -17.01
C THR A 107 2.37 -12.89 -17.71
N ASP A 108 2.00 -12.47 -18.93
CA ASP A 108 0.90 -13.11 -19.67
C ASP A 108 1.28 -14.49 -20.22
N ALA A 109 2.54 -14.67 -20.60
CA ALA A 109 3.07 -16.00 -20.91
C ALA A 109 3.07 -16.91 -19.68
N ALA A 110 3.45 -16.42 -18.49
CA ALA A 110 3.38 -17.18 -17.24
C ALA A 110 1.94 -17.58 -16.87
N LYS A 111 0.94 -16.73 -17.14
CA LYS A 111 -0.50 -17.06 -16.97
C LYS A 111 -0.99 -18.11 -17.98
N GLN A 112 -0.52 -18.05 -19.23
CA GLN A 112 -0.97 -18.93 -20.31
C GLN A 112 -0.20 -20.26 -20.40
N LEU A 113 0.92 -20.39 -19.69
CA LEU A 113 1.76 -21.58 -19.68
C LEU A 113 1.07 -22.75 -18.94
N LYS A 114 0.74 -23.81 -19.68
CA LYS A 114 0.13 -25.01 -19.11
C LYS A 114 1.22 -25.89 -18.51
N ILE A 115 1.11 -26.15 -17.21
CA ILE A 115 2.06 -26.95 -16.43
C ILE A 115 1.30 -28.09 -15.77
N GLU A 116 1.82 -29.32 -15.90
CA GLU A 116 1.30 -30.50 -15.22
C GLU A 116 2.10 -30.77 -13.94
N TRP A 117 1.39 -30.81 -12.81
CA TRP A 117 1.96 -31.02 -11.47
C TRP A 117 1.41 -32.31 -10.85
N GLN A 118 2.31 -33.14 -10.31
CA GLN A 118 1.97 -34.32 -9.51
C GLN A 118 1.96 -33.92 -8.04
N ALA A 119 0.77 -33.96 -7.44
CA ALA A 119 0.59 -33.72 -6.01
C ALA A 119 1.42 -34.72 -5.18
N VAL A 120 2.22 -34.22 -4.25
CA VAL A 120 2.84 -35.09 -3.23
C VAL A 120 1.75 -35.50 -2.24
N HIS A 121 1.59 -36.82 -2.04
CA HIS A 121 0.43 -37.42 -1.37
C HIS A 121 -0.08 -36.63 -0.15
N GLN A 122 -1.39 -36.39 -0.12
CA GLN A 122 -2.12 -35.85 1.03
C GLN A 122 -1.99 -36.76 2.26
N ALA A 123 -0.91 -36.56 3.02
CA ALA A 123 -0.63 -37.25 4.27
C ALA A 123 -1.52 -36.67 5.39
N SER A 124 -2.83 -36.93 5.32
CA SER A 124 -3.87 -36.65 6.30
C SER A 124 -3.83 -35.25 6.94
N GLU A 125 -4.76 -34.37 6.57
CA GLU A 125 -5.02 -33.12 7.30
C GLU A 125 -5.52 -33.37 8.72
N LYS A 126 -4.57 -33.63 9.62
CA LYS A 126 -4.64 -33.28 11.03
C LYS A 126 -3.54 -32.27 11.30
N VAL A 127 -3.91 -30.99 11.30
CA VAL A 127 -3.17 -29.98 12.05
C VAL A 127 -3.04 -30.52 13.49
N PRO A 128 -1.84 -30.62 14.07
CA PRO A 128 -1.67 -31.09 15.44
C PRO A 128 -2.08 -30.03 16.47
N GLU A 129 -3.38 -29.74 16.57
CA GLU A 129 -3.94 -29.17 17.79
C GLU A 129 -3.53 -30.06 18.97
N GLY A 130 -2.77 -29.52 19.92
CA GLY A 130 -2.30 -30.28 21.09
C GLY A 130 -1.31 -31.41 20.78
N GLY A 131 -0.54 -31.33 19.69
CA GLY A 131 0.46 -32.34 19.31
C GLY A 131 1.64 -32.48 20.29
N GLN A 132 1.42 -33.10 21.45
CA GLN A 132 2.46 -33.52 22.38
C GLN A 132 3.29 -34.66 21.77
N GLY A 133 4.38 -34.31 21.07
CA GLY A 133 5.49 -35.25 20.87
C GLY A 133 6.04 -35.71 22.24
N PRO A 134 6.60 -36.94 22.34
CA PRO A 134 6.90 -37.55 23.63
C PRO A 134 7.91 -36.73 24.42
N SER A 135 7.43 -36.11 25.50
CA SER A 135 8.28 -35.50 26.51
C SER A 135 8.88 -36.62 27.38
N GLU A 136 10.00 -37.19 26.91
CA GLU A 136 10.91 -37.93 27.78
C GLU A 136 11.64 -36.93 28.71
N SER A 137 10.87 -36.29 29.58
CA SER A 137 11.40 -35.63 30.77
C SER A 137 12.11 -36.69 31.61
N PRO A 138 13.40 -36.51 31.98
CA PRO A 138 14.04 -37.37 32.96
C PRO A 138 13.20 -37.41 34.23
N LEU A 139 12.86 -38.62 34.72
CA LEU A 139 11.90 -38.84 35.80
C LEU A 139 12.43 -38.38 37.17
N VAL A 140 12.43 -37.07 37.39
CA VAL A 140 12.69 -36.41 38.68
C VAL A 140 11.37 -36.05 39.33
N LYS A 141 11.16 -36.52 40.57
CA LYS A 141 9.90 -36.37 41.30
C LYS A 141 9.53 -34.89 41.49
N PRO A 142 8.25 -34.51 41.37
CA PRO A 142 7.82 -33.14 41.63
C PRO A 142 8.08 -32.79 43.11
N ASN A 143 8.85 -31.74 43.33
CA ASN A 143 8.93 -31.05 44.61
C ASN A 143 7.95 -29.86 44.60
N GLN A 144 7.83 -29.10 45.69
CA GLN A 144 6.77 -28.11 45.92
C GLN A 144 6.83 -26.85 45.03
N SER A 145 6.51 -26.98 43.74
CA SER A 145 6.22 -25.88 42.81
C SER A 145 4.78 -25.39 42.98
N SER A 146 4.57 -24.07 43.11
CA SER A 146 3.23 -23.48 43.21
C SER A 146 2.59 -23.20 41.85
N MET A 147 3.39 -22.93 40.82
CA MET A 147 2.93 -22.67 39.45
C MET A 147 3.93 -23.23 38.43
N HIS A 148 3.43 -23.57 37.24
CA HIS A 148 4.19 -24.06 36.09
C HIS A 148 3.80 -23.25 34.85
N SER A 149 4.77 -22.80 34.08
CA SER A 149 4.59 -22.01 32.86
C SER A 149 5.32 -22.67 31.68
N ASN A 150 4.69 -22.71 30.51
CA ASN A 150 5.19 -23.41 29.32
C ASN A 150 4.70 -22.68 28.06
N HIS A 151 5.62 -22.04 27.34
CA HIS A 151 5.32 -21.22 26.17
C HIS A 151 6.27 -21.54 25.01
N ALA A 152 5.83 -21.26 23.79
CA ALA A 152 6.64 -21.42 22.59
C ALA A 152 6.60 -20.16 21.72
N TYR A 153 7.77 -19.79 21.18
CA TYR A 153 8.02 -18.62 20.37
C TYR A 153 8.51 -19.04 19.00
N GLY A 154 8.02 -18.38 17.95
CA GLY A 154 8.40 -18.63 16.57
C GLY A 154 9.27 -17.51 16.02
N TRP A 155 10.23 -17.86 15.15
CA TRP A 155 10.90 -16.88 14.29
C TRP A 155 10.60 -17.20 12.82
N PRO A 156 10.23 -16.21 11.99
CA PRO A 156 9.92 -16.46 10.59
C PRO A 156 11.18 -16.83 9.79
N SER A 157 11.01 -17.72 8.83
CA SER A 157 12.03 -18.14 7.83
C SER A 157 12.46 -17.01 6.89
N ARG A 158 11.61 -15.98 6.75
CA ARG A 158 11.78 -14.77 5.94
C ARG A 158 11.16 -13.58 6.66
N MET A 159 11.92 -12.51 6.82
CA MET A 159 11.37 -11.19 7.07
C MET A 159 10.92 -10.57 5.74
N ARG A 160 9.86 -9.77 5.71
CA ARG A 160 9.60 -8.91 4.54
C ARG A 160 10.59 -7.76 4.52
N TRP A 161 11.04 -7.35 3.34
CA TRP A 161 11.95 -6.21 3.21
C TRP A 161 11.18 -4.90 3.30
N GLY A 162 10.85 -4.52 4.53
CA GLY A 162 9.84 -3.49 4.79
C GLY A 162 8.54 -3.83 4.06
N ASN A 163 7.92 -2.79 3.51
CA ASN A 163 6.74 -2.91 2.66
C ASN A 163 7.15 -2.55 1.24
N HIS A 164 8.19 -3.19 0.66
CA HIS A 164 8.80 -2.72 -0.59
C HIS A 164 9.15 -3.85 -1.58
N PRO A 165 8.53 -3.91 -2.77
CA PRO A 165 9.16 -4.48 -3.95
C PRO A 165 10.41 -3.70 -4.36
N SER A 166 11.06 -4.19 -5.40
CA SER A 166 12.15 -3.53 -6.13
C SER A 166 12.55 -4.44 -7.29
N TRP A 167 13.38 -3.91 -8.20
CA TRP A 167 14.06 -4.75 -9.17
C TRP A 167 15.25 -5.46 -8.51
N VAL A 168 15.28 -6.78 -8.65
CA VAL A 168 16.48 -7.59 -8.43
C VAL A 168 16.97 -8.06 -9.80
N ILE A 169 18.23 -7.78 -10.12
CA ILE A 169 18.83 -8.12 -11.42
C ILE A 169 19.98 -9.09 -11.16
N ALA A 170 20.06 -10.16 -11.93
CA ALA A 170 21.23 -11.04 -11.97
C ALA A 170 21.79 -11.11 -13.39
N ASP A 171 23.11 -11.14 -13.51
CA ASP A 171 23.84 -11.32 -14.76
C ASP A 171 24.88 -12.44 -14.56
N CYS A 172 24.61 -13.61 -15.14
CA CYS A 172 25.42 -14.82 -15.03
C CYS A 172 26.04 -15.17 -16.39
N ARG A 173 27.28 -14.74 -16.60
CA ARG A 173 28.03 -14.90 -17.87
C ARG A 173 29.51 -15.13 -17.57
N ASP A 174 30.22 -15.75 -18.51
CA ASP A 174 31.70 -15.91 -18.48
C ASP A 174 32.28 -16.48 -17.17
N GLN A 175 31.56 -17.42 -16.53
CA GLN A 175 31.89 -17.98 -15.21
C GLN A 175 31.96 -16.93 -14.08
N GLN A 176 31.14 -15.89 -14.16
CA GLN A 176 30.89 -14.93 -13.09
C GLN A 176 29.38 -14.73 -12.89
N LEU A 177 29.02 -14.26 -11.70
CA LEU A 177 27.64 -13.87 -11.37
C LEU A 177 27.66 -12.54 -10.62
N SER A 178 27.10 -11.50 -11.23
CA SER A 178 26.81 -10.24 -10.55
C SER A 178 25.32 -10.16 -10.23
N VAL A 179 24.97 -9.80 -9.00
CA VAL A 179 23.57 -9.58 -8.58
C VAL A 179 23.41 -8.20 -7.97
N TRP A 180 22.45 -7.43 -8.49
CA TRP A 180 22.02 -6.14 -7.97
C TRP A 180 20.68 -6.31 -7.25
N GLY A 181 20.69 -6.06 -5.94
CA GLY A 181 19.55 -6.25 -5.06
C GLY A 181 19.90 -5.89 -3.62
N GLN A 182 18.90 -5.66 -2.78
CA GLN A 182 19.17 -5.43 -1.36
C GLN A 182 19.35 -6.79 -0.67
N THR A 183 20.34 -6.93 0.22
CA THR A 183 20.45 -8.10 1.11
C THR A 183 21.04 -7.76 2.47
N VAL A 184 20.51 -8.42 3.50
CA VAL A 184 21.07 -8.45 4.87
C VAL A 184 21.57 -9.83 5.27
N THR A 185 21.65 -10.78 4.33
CA THR A 185 22.35 -12.06 4.53
C THR A 185 23.36 -12.36 3.41
N PRO A 186 24.24 -11.42 3.02
CA PRO A 186 25.10 -11.57 1.83
C PRO A 186 25.97 -12.84 1.86
N ALA A 187 26.41 -13.31 3.03
CA ALA A 187 27.11 -14.58 3.17
C ALA A 187 26.22 -15.79 2.84
N ALA A 188 25.00 -15.85 3.38
CA ALA A 188 24.04 -16.92 3.10
C ALA A 188 23.54 -16.89 1.65
N LEU A 189 23.30 -15.70 1.10
CA LEU A 189 22.94 -15.51 -0.31
C LEU A 189 24.08 -15.96 -1.25
N LYS A 190 25.35 -15.59 -0.99
CA LYS A 190 26.47 -16.12 -1.80
C LYS A 190 26.60 -17.64 -1.71
N GLN A 191 26.35 -18.26 -0.56
CA GLN A 191 26.35 -19.72 -0.42
C GLN A 191 25.21 -20.37 -1.22
N ASP A 192 24.00 -19.81 -1.21
CA ASP A 192 22.89 -20.28 -2.05
C ASP A 192 23.19 -20.12 -3.53
N LEU A 193 23.68 -18.96 -3.96
CA LEU A 193 24.04 -18.70 -5.35
C LEU A 193 25.19 -19.60 -5.82
N SER A 194 26.16 -19.93 -4.95
CA SER A 194 27.22 -20.89 -5.23
C SER A 194 26.67 -22.32 -5.41
N ARG A 195 25.80 -22.79 -4.50
CA ARG A 195 25.10 -24.08 -4.64
C ARG A 195 24.22 -24.14 -5.90
N LEU A 196 23.56 -23.03 -6.25
CA LEU A 196 22.68 -22.90 -7.41
C LEU A 196 23.46 -23.01 -8.73
N THR A 197 24.55 -22.24 -8.84
CA THR A 197 25.30 -22.03 -10.10
C THR A 197 26.50 -22.97 -10.28
N ALA A 198 27.02 -23.55 -9.20
CA ALA A 198 28.32 -24.23 -9.11
C ALA A 198 29.56 -23.31 -9.32
N LEU A 199 29.40 -21.99 -9.17
CA LEU A 199 30.50 -21.03 -9.11
C LEU A 199 31.12 -20.96 -7.71
N ASP A 200 32.41 -20.65 -7.62
CA ASP A 200 33.06 -20.32 -6.35
C ASP A 200 32.55 -18.98 -5.78
N ILE A 201 32.61 -18.81 -4.46
CA ILE A 201 32.14 -17.59 -3.77
C ILE A 201 32.93 -16.33 -4.20
N SER A 202 34.17 -16.48 -4.68
CA SER A 202 34.98 -15.40 -5.28
C SER A 202 34.51 -14.97 -6.68
N GLN A 203 33.71 -15.79 -7.38
CA GLN A 203 33.15 -15.49 -8.70
C GLN A 203 31.74 -14.86 -8.62
N ILE A 204 31.22 -14.65 -7.40
CA ILE A 204 29.87 -14.12 -7.14
C ILE A 204 30.00 -12.74 -6.50
N GLU A 205 29.47 -11.72 -7.14
CA GLU A 205 29.46 -10.33 -6.65
C GLU A 205 28.04 -9.87 -6.31
N LEU A 206 27.91 -9.16 -5.18
CA LEU A 206 26.64 -8.61 -4.70
C LEU A 206 26.73 -7.09 -4.61
N TYR A 207 25.73 -6.42 -5.18
CA TYR A 207 25.61 -4.98 -5.27
C TYR A 207 24.28 -4.50 -4.69
N SER A 208 24.29 -3.44 -3.89
CA SER A 208 23.08 -2.76 -3.43
C SER A 208 22.37 -2.00 -4.56
N ALA A 209 21.13 -1.58 -4.32
CA ALA A 209 20.28 -0.95 -5.33
C ALA A 209 20.83 0.38 -5.90
N ASP A 210 21.76 1.01 -5.18
CA ASP A 210 22.52 2.22 -5.56
C ASP A 210 23.89 1.89 -6.20
N GLY A 211 24.03 0.69 -6.77
CA GLY A 211 25.19 0.21 -7.51
C GLY A 211 26.44 -0.09 -6.68
N LYS A 212 26.46 0.21 -5.38
CA LYS A 212 27.63 -0.02 -4.51
C LYS A 212 27.80 -1.51 -4.19
N HIS A 213 29.02 -1.95 -3.89
CA HIS A 213 29.21 -3.31 -3.38
C HIS A 213 28.54 -3.45 -2.00
N ALA A 214 27.85 -4.56 -1.77
CA ALA A 214 27.29 -4.89 -0.46
C ALA A 214 28.42 -5.23 0.53
N SER A 215 28.87 -4.23 1.30
CA SER A 215 29.97 -4.38 2.26
C SER A 215 29.58 -5.27 3.45
N ASN A 216 30.52 -6.09 3.92
CA ASN A 216 30.32 -7.03 5.03
C ASN A 216 30.08 -6.32 6.37
N GLN A 217 28.82 -6.09 6.74
CA GLN A 217 28.22 -6.47 8.03
C GLN A 217 26.73 -6.14 8.03
N ALA A 218 25.89 -7.09 8.44
CA ALA A 218 24.44 -6.94 8.43
C ALA A 218 23.83 -7.15 9.82
N SER A 219 23.42 -6.05 10.45
CA SER A 219 22.50 -6.05 11.58
C SER A 219 21.06 -6.32 11.07
N GLY A 220 20.79 -7.56 10.69
CA GLY A 220 19.53 -8.00 10.09
C GLY A 220 18.75 -8.98 10.97
N LEU A 221 17.43 -8.97 10.85
CA LEU A 221 16.51 -9.90 11.55
C LEU A 221 16.40 -11.28 10.85
N GLY A 222 17.39 -11.63 10.02
CA GLY A 222 17.44 -12.85 9.19
C GLY A 222 17.25 -12.57 7.70
N ARG A 223 17.08 -13.64 6.92
CA ARG A 223 16.85 -13.60 5.47
C ARG A 223 15.55 -12.87 5.11
N HIS A 224 15.45 -12.41 3.87
CA HIS A 224 14.25 -11.74 3.35
C HIS A 224 13.92 -12.17 1.92
N SER A 225 12.71 -11.83 1.46
CA SER A 225 12.19 -12.19 0.14
C SER A 225 13.07 -11.79 -1.05
N GLY A 226 13.90 -10.75 -0.91
CA GLY A 226 14.85 -10.34 -1.95
C GLY A 226 16.01 -11.34 -2.14
N ASP A 227 16.35 -12.11 -1.11
CA ASP A 227 17.30 -13.22 -1.23
C ASP A 227 16.73 -14.35 -2.12
N ASP A 228 15.41 -14.57 -2.11
CA ASP A 228 14.74 -15.54 -3.01
C ASP A 228 14.67 -15.02 -4.45
N ALA A 229 14.27 -13.75 -4.64
CA ALA A 229 14.26 -13.12 -5.96
C ALA A 229 15.66 -13.07 -6.60
N ALA A 230 16.72 -12.90 -5.81
CA ALA A 230 18.11 -13.00 -6.27
C ALA A 230 18.49 -14.40 -6.74
N VAL A 231 18.04 -15.44 -6.03
CA VAL A 231 18.22 -16.85 -6.43
C VAL A 231 17.44 -17.16 -7.72
N ASP A 232 16.20 -16.70 -7.84
CA ASP A 232 15.37 -16.91 -9.02
C ASP A 232 15.92 -16.15 -10.25
N ALA A 233 16.33 -14.89 -10.08
CA ALA A 233 16.96 -14.10 -11.13
C ALA A 233 18.25 -14.76 -11.63
N ALA A 234 19.12 -15.25 -10.72
CA ALA A 234 20.35 -15.94 -11.09
C ALA A 234 20.10 -17.27 -11.82
N LEU A 235 19.06 -18.01 -11.41
CA LEU A 235 18.67 -19.27 -12.06
C LEU A 235 18.19 -19.03 -13.51
N MET A 236 17.37 -18.01 -13.72
CA MET A 236 16.93 -17.59 -15.05
C MET A 236 18.08 -17.04 -15.89
N SER A 237 18.87 -16.11 -15.35
CA SER A 237 20.00 -15.47 -16.04
C SER A 237 21.02 -16.48 -16.55
N ARG A 238 21.38 -17.48 -15.72
CA ARG A 238 22.29 -18.58 -16.13
C ARG A 238 21.73 -19.40 -17.30
N THR A 239 20.41 -19.60 -17.35
CA THR A 239 19.77 -20.41 -18.40
C THR A 239 19.68 -19.63 -19.72
N VAL A 240 19.34 -18.34 -19.65
CA VAL A 240 19.21 -17.42 -20.79
C VAL A 240 20.58 -16.95 -21.33
N GLY A 241 21.63 -17.01 -20.51
CA GLY A 241 22.98 -16.56 -20.86
C GLY A 241 23.14 -15.03 -20.90
N GLY A 242 22.36 -14.30 -20.08
CA GLY A 242 22.37 -12.84 -20.05
C GLY A 242 21.60 -12.26 -18.86
N PRO A 243 21.61 -10.92 -18.67
CA PRO A 243 20.99 -10.28 -17.52
C PRO A 243 19.47 -10.49 -17.49
N VAL A 244 18.96 -10.93 -16.34
CA VAL A 244 17.52 -11.08 -16.07
C VAL A 244 17.13 -10.22 -14.87
N ALA A 245 16.10 -9.40 -15.07
CA ALA A 245 15.47 -8.56 -14.05
C ALA A 245 14.18 -9.21 -13.54
N VAL A 246 14.02 -9.26 -12.23
CA VAL A 246 12.87 -9.86 -11.53
C VAL A 246 12.27 -8.82 -10.60
N TRP A 247 10.95 -8.71 -10.61
CA TRP A 247 10.20 -7.80 -9.75
C TRP A 247 9.89 -8.50 -8.42
N LEU A 248 10.36 -7.93 -7.31
CA LEU A 248 10.20 -8.48 -5.95
C LEU A 248 8.79 -8.23 -5.40
N ASP A 249 7.75 -8.80 -6.01
CA ASP A 249 6.35 -8.42 -5.74
C ASP A 249 5.64 -9.26 -4.64
N ALA A 250 4.31 -9.12 -4.62
CA ALA A 250 3.39 -9.88 -3.79
C ALA A 250 3.56 -11.41 -3.88
N HIS A 251 4.14 -11.96 -4.96
CA HIS A 251 4.39 -13.39 -5.10
C HIS A 251 5.32 -13.92 -4.00
N TYR A 252 6.37 -13.18 -3.65
CA TYR A 252 7.34 -13.58 -2.63
C TYR A 252 6.77 -13.49 -1.19
N ALA A 253 5.59 -12.90 -1.00
CA ALA A 253 4.84 -13.05 0.24
C ALA A 253 4.30 -14.48 0.42
N LYS A 254 3.96 -15.17 -0.68
CA LYS A 254 3.54 -16.59 -0.66
C LYS A 254 4.71 -17.49 -0.29
N ASP A 255 5.92 -17.19 -0.79
CA ASP A 255 7.15 -17.86 -0.37
C ASP A 255 7.41 -17.72 1.14
N ALA A 256 7.31 -16.50 1.67
CA ALA A 256 7.47 -16.26 3.11
C ALA A 256 6.40 -16.98 3.96
N GLN A 257 5.16 -17.11 3.45
CA GLN A 257 4.10 -17.88 4.11
C GLN A 257 4.34 -19.39 4.04
N ALA A 258 4.74 -19.91 2.88
CA ALA A 258 5.03 -21.32 2.65
C ALA A 258 6.24 -21.82 3.47
N LEU A 259 7.28 -21.00 3.60
CA LEU A 259 8.44 -21.29 4.44
C LEU A 259 8.17 -21.07 5.95
N GLY A 260 7.16 -20.27 6.30
CA GLY A 260 6.57 -20.20 7.64
C GLY A 260 7.55 -19.93 8.79
N GLN A 261 7.31 -20.58 9.94
CA GLN A 261 8.21 -20.56 11.10
C GLN A 261 9.25 -21.69 10.98
N ALA A 262 10.39 -21.42 10.35
CA ALA A 262 11.49 -22.40 10.28
C ALA A 262 12.27 -22.57 11.60
N GLN A 263 12.01 -21.69 12.57
CA GLN A 263 12.61 -21.71 13.90
C GLN A 263 11.52 -21.63 14.97
N ARG A 264 11.65 -22.48 15.98
CA ARG A 264 10.79 -22.54 17.16
C ARG A 264 11.64 -22.73 18.41
N ILE A 265 11.30 -21.98 19.44
CA ILE A 265 11.96 -22.01 20.74
C ILE A 265 10.87 -22.27 21.79
N SER A 266 11.03 -23.32 22.60
CA SER A 266 10.12 -23.65 23.70
C SER A 266 10.81 -23.37 25.04
N LEU A 267 10.08 -22.71 25.95
CA LEU A 267 10.54 -22.36 27.29
C LEU A 267 9.56 -22.87 28.34
N ASN A 268 10.10 -23.40 29.44
CA ASN A 268 9.33 -23.88 30.58
C ASN A 268 9.95 -23.35 31.88
N ALA A 269 9.12 -23.01 32.87
CA ALA A 269 9.55 -22.60 34.20
C ALA A 269 8.65 -23.19 35.28
N ASP A 270 9.27 -23.63 36.38
CA ASP A 270 8.57 -23.92 37.64
C ASP A 270 8.85 -22.82 38.66
N ILE A 271 7.78 -22.23 39.18
CA ILE A 271 7.82 -21.10 40.10
C ILE A 271 7.61 -21.61 41.52
N ALA A 272 8.56 -21.31 42.41
CA ALA A 272 8.45 -21.61 43.83
C ALA A 272 7.51 -20.62 44.54
N SER A 273 7.05 -20.96 45.74
CA SER A 273 6.19 -20.09 46.56
C SER A 273 6.86 -18.78 47.04
N SER A 274 8.16 -18.61 46.76
CA SER A 274 8.92 -17.37 46.93
C SER A 274 8.85 -16.42 45.71
N GLY A 275 8.20 -16.83 44.62
CA GLY A 275 8.25 -16.14 43.32
C GLY A 275 9.55 -16.35 42.55
N GLU A 276 10.46 -17.19 43.04
CA GLU A 276 11.71 -17.59 42.39
C GLU A 276 11.44 -18.61 41.28
N ILE A 277 12.12 -18.48 40.13
CA ILE A 277 12.15 -19.52 39.09
C ILE A 277 13.12 -20.61 39.56
N ALA A 278 12.57 -21.70 40.07
CA ALA A 278 13.34 -22.81 40.63
C ALA A 278 13.91 -23.72 39.54
N ARG A 279 13.14 -23.98 38.47
CA ARG A 279 13.58 -24.78 37.32
C ARG A 279 13.32 -24.03 36.02
N TYR A 280 14.28 -24.03 35.11
CA TYR A 280 14.20 -23.37 33.80
C TYR A 280 14.66 -24.32 32.68
N HIS A 281 13.79 -24.53 31.69
CA HIS A 281 13.99 -25.46 30.58
C HIS A 281 13.87 -24.72 29.25
N TYR A 282 14.96 -24.64 28.49
CA TYR A 282 15.05 -23.97 27.19
C TYR A 282 15.39 -24.98 26.09
N GLN A 283 14.58 -25.04 25.04
CA GLN A 283 14.80 -25.92 23.89
C GLN A 283 14.60 -25.19 22.56
N GLN A 284 15.63 -25.20 21.72
CA GLN A 284 15.67 -24.52 20.42
C GLN A 284 15.72 -25.54 19.26
N ALA A 285 14.80 -25.43 18.31
CA ALA A 285 14.57 -26.44 17.27
C ALA A 285 15.63 -26.46 16.15
N ASN A 286 16.18 -25.30 15.78
CA ASN A 286 17.27 -25.14 14.81
C ASN A 286 18.22 -24.01 15.29
N LEU A 287 19.49 -23.98 14.87
CA LEU A 287 20.43 -22.95 15.35
C LEU A 287 20.12 -21.51 14.88
N THR A 288 19.75 -21.30 13.60
CA THR A 288 19.44 -19.95 13.07
C THR A 288 18.07 -19.83 12.40
N GLY A 289 17.43 -20.94 12.00
CA GLY A 289 16.19 -20.92 11.22
C GLY A 289 16.34 -20.47 9.75
N GLU A 290 17.56 -20.27 9.26
CA GLU A 290 17.80 -19.81 7.89
C GLU A 290 17.58 -20.94 6.88
N VAL A 291 16.43 -20.91 6.21
CA VAL A 291 16.11 -21.84 5.11
C VAL A 291 16.70 -21.31 3.80
N ALA A 292 17.19 -22.21 2.94
CA ALA A 292 17.67 -21.91 1.59
C ALA A 292 16.63 -21.19 0.71
N GLY A 293 17.07 -20.56 -0.38
CA GLY A 293 16.20 -19.83 -1.32
C GLY A 293 15.19 -20.76 -2.01
N VAL A 294 13.95 -20.31 -2.24
CA VAL A 294 12.89 -21.16 -2.80
C VAL A 294 13.26 -21.71 -4.19
N GLY A 295 13.83 -20.88 -5.08
CA GLY A 295 14.35 -21.36 -6.37
C GLY A 295 15.44 -22.42 -6.26
N LEU A 296 16.33 -22.33 -5.26
CA LEU A 296 17.36 -23.33 -5.01
C LEU A 296 16.77 -24.65 -4.51
N LEU A 297 15.77 -24.58 -3.62
CA LEU A 297 15.02 -25.75 -3.13
C LEU A 297 14.26 -26.43 -4.27
N LEU A 298 13.54 -25.67 -5.09
CA LEU A 298 12.80 -26.17 -6.26
C LEU A 298 13.73 -26.77 -7.32
N SER A 299 14.92 -26.21 -7.53
CA SER A 299 15.93 -26.79 -8.45
C SER A 299 16.53 -28.13 -7.98
N GLY A 300 16.24 -28.57 -6.76
CA GLY A 300 16.82 -29.78 -6.15
C GLY A 300 18.30 -29.66 -5.75
N ARG A 301 19.01 -28.58 -6.12
CA ARG A 301 20.43 -28.38 -5.79
C ARG A 301 20.70 -27.97 -4.33
N ALA A 302 19.66 -27.84 -3.51
CA ALA A 302 19.78 -27.60 -2.07
C ALA A 302 20.41 -28.77 -1.27
N ALA A 303 20.55 -29.97 -1.88
CA ALA A 303 21.34 -31.12 -1.45
C ALA A 303 21.65 -31.24 0.07
N ILE A 304 20.67 -31.70 0.85
CA ILE A 304 20.87 -32.03 2.27
C ILE A 304 21.79 -33.26 2.38
N THR A 305 23.02 -33.05 2.87
CA THR A 305 23.97 -34.13 3.16
C THR A 305 23.54 -34.91 4.39
N THR A 306 22.74 -35.97 4.18
CA THR A 306 22.47 -37.02 5.16
C THR A 306 23.70 -37.94 5.33
N ALA A 307 24.83 -37.34 5.67
CA ALA A 307 26.06 -38.04 6.00
C ALA A 307 25.85 -38.83 7.30
N SER A 308 25.72 -40.15 7.17
CA SER A 308 25.75 -41.08 8.30
C SER A 308 27.19 -41.20 8.79
N ALA A 309 27.64 -40.20 9.56
CA ALA A 309 29.00 -40.14 10.11
C ALA A 309 28.94 -40.37 11.63
N GLU A 310 29.71 -41.35 12.10
CA GLU A 310 29.91 -41.58 13.52
C GLU A 310 30.62 -40.36 14.13
N ALA A 311 30.08 -39.81 15.22
CA ALA A 311 30.58 -38.57 15.81
C ALA A 311 31.97 -38.79 16.44
N THR A 312 33.03 -38.56 15.66
CA THR A 312 34.40 -38.51 16.16
C THR A 312 34.53 -37.36 17.15
N THR A 313 34.81 -37.70 18.41
CA THR A 313 34.88 -36.78 19.55
C THR A 313 35.78 -35.57 19.28
N GLY A 314 35.21 -34.39 18.97
CA GLY A 314 36.02 -33.23 18.62
C GLY A 314 35.31 -31.95 18.13
N GLU A 315 34.00 -31.78 18.32
CA GLU A 315 33.32 -30.50 18.02
C GLU A 315 32.93 -29.77 19.31
N GLN A 316 33.10 -28.45 19.34
CA GLN A 316 32.99 -27.60 20.53
C GLN A 316 31.67 -26.82 20.57
N ASP A 317 31.20 -26.54 21.79
CA ASP A 317 29.94 -25.91 22.19
C ASP A 317 29.17 -25.06 21.15
N THR A 318 27.94 -25.48 20.86
CA THR A 318 26.86 -24.62 20.33
C THR A 318 25.66 -24.57 21.28
N THR A 319 25.93 -24.58 22.58
CA THR A 319 24.93 -24.58 23.66
C THR A 319 24.29 -23.20 23.79
N PRO A 320 22.95 -23.05 23.86
CA PRO A 320 22.30 -21.75 24.05
C PRO A 320 22.77 -21.03 25.32
N PHE A 321 22.95 -19.71 25.26
CA PHE A 321 23.41 -18.93 26.42
C PHE A 321 22.24 -18.28 27.19
N SER A 322 22.33 -18.30 28.52
CA SER A 322 21.46 -17.56 29.43
C SER A 322 22.30 -16.62 30.29
N PRO A 323 21.98 -15.30 30.34
CA PRO A 323 22.59 -14.41 31.34
C PRO A 323 22.06 -14.67 32.75
N TYR A 324 20.90 -15.35 32.87
CA TYR A 324 20.26 -15.62 34.14
C TYR A 324 20.63 -16.99 34.68
N VAL A 325 20.87 -17.01 35.99
CA VAL A 325 21.20 -18.19 36.79
C VAL A 325 19.93 -18.68 37.47
N PHE A 326 19.62 -19.96 37.24
CA PHE A 326 18.48 -20.66 37.85
C PHE A 326 19.00 -21.89 38.59
N ARG A 327 18.26 -22.32 39.62
CA ARG A 327 18.70 -23.39 40.52
C ARG A 327 18.84 -24.74 39.82
N ASP A 328 17.83 -25.13 39.05
CA ASP A 328 17.93 -26.21 38.06
C ASP A 328 17.78 -25.60 36.64
N GLN A 329 18.75 -25.80 35.76
CA GLN A 329 18.74 -25.25 34.41
C GLN A 329 19.05 -26.32 33.35
N TYR A 330 18.31 -26.32 32.25
CA TYR A 330 18.56 -27.15 31.07
C TYR A 330 18.44 -26.31 29.80
N LEU A 331 19.52 -26.27 29.00
CA LEU A 331 19.61 -25.49 27.76
C LEU A 331 19.98 -26.45 26.62
N ALA A 332 19.15 -26.57 25.58
CA ALA A 332 19.39 -27.45 24.45
C ALA A 332 19.07 -26.81 23.10
N ALA A 333 19.89 -27.07 22.09
CA ALA A 333 19.63 -26.75 20.70
C ALA A 333 19.95 -27.95 19.81
N ARG A 334 19.23 -28.10 18.68
CA ARG A 334 19.63 -29.00 17.59
C ARG A 334 20.45 -28.24 16.55
N SER A 335 21.62 -28.76 16.23
CA SER A 335 22.39 -28.37 15.04
C SER A 335 21.92 -29.16 13.81
N GLN A 336 22.09 -28.60 12.61
CA GLN A 336 21.96 -29.33 11.35
C GLN A 336 23.35 -29.48 10.71
N PRO A 337 23.74 -30.66 10.21
CA PRO A 337 25.12 -30.97 9.78
C PRO A 337 25.54 -30.34 8.44
N ALA A 338 24.94 -29.22 8.05
CA ALA A 338 25.17 -28.55 6.76
C ALA A 338 25.23 -27.00 6.84
N SER A 339 24.97 -26.39 8.00
CA SER A 339 25.02 -24.92 8.13
C SER A 339 26.39 -24.43 8.58
N LEU A 340 27.25 -24.08 7.61
CA LEU A 340 28.52 -23.40 7.82
C LEU A 340 28.37 -21.87 8.00
N SER A 341 27.15 -21.37 8.25
CA SER A 341 26.85 -19.94 8.41
C SER A 341 26.16 -19.68 9.75
N THR A 342 26.94 -19.59 10.82
CA THR A 342 26.44 -19.20 12.16
C THR A 342 26.35 -17.68 12.28
N ASN A 343 25.21 -17.10 11.88
CA ASN A 343 24.91 -15.68 12.13
C ASN A 343 24.65 -15.47 13.64
N ALA A 344 25.72 -15.24 14.40
CA ALA A 344 25.68 -15.09 15.85
C ALA A 344 24.77 -13.93 16.31
N THR A 345 24.70 -12.83 15.55
CA THR A 345 23.80 -11.71 15.83
C THR A 345 22.33 -12.13 15.72
N LEU A 346 21.96 -12.84 14.65
CA LEU A 346 20.59 -13.36 14.49
C LEU A 346 20.22 -14.34 15.61
N MET A 347 21.14 -15.23 15.98
CA MET A 347 20.94 -16.17 17.09
C MET A 347 20.75 -15.43 18.42
N GLY A 348 21.54 -14.39 18.69
CA GLY A 348 21.40 -13.52 19.88
C GLY A 348 20.03 -12.85 19.95
N ILE A 349 19.56 -12.27 18.85
CA ILE A 349 18.23 -11.65 18.76
C ILE A 349 17.11 -12.69 18.99
N GLN A 350 17.19 -13.87 18.37
CA GLN A 350 16.21 -14.95 18.53
C GLN A 350 16.13 -15.47 19.97
N GLN A 351 17.28 -15.75 20.59
CA GLN A 351 17.37 -16.25 21.96
C GLN A 351 16.89 -15.19 22.96
N THR A 352 17.20 -13.92 22.71
CA THR A 352 16.77 -12.79 23.55
C THR A 352 15.27 -12.56 23.40
N PHE A 353 14.71 -12.53 22.20
CA PHE A 353 13.26 -12.40 21.99
C PHE A 353 12.46 -13.45 22.79
N ALA A 354 12.80 -14.73 22.62
CA ALA A 354 12.06 -15.82 23.27
C ALA A 354 12.21 -15.79 24.81
N ARG A 355 13.42 -15.58 25.32
CA ARG A 355 13.70 -15.52 26.77
C ARG A 355 13.08 -14.30 27.44
N GLU A 356 13.23 -13.12 26.84
CA GLU A 356 12.78 -11.87 27.46
C GLU A 356 11.26 -11.71 27.40
N SER A 357 10.57 -12.22 26.38
CA SER A 357 9.11 -12.27 26.41
C SER A 357 8.59 -13.37 27.34
N PHE A 358 9.28 -14.51 27.47
CA PHE A 358 8.92 -15.54 28.45
C PHE A 358 9.04 -15.07 29.90
N LEU A 359 10.14 -14.43 30.28
CA LEU A 359 10.32 -13.90 31.64
C LEU A 359 9.33 -12.76 31.95
N ASP A 360 8.86 -12.04 30.93
CA ASP A 360 7.82 -11.03 31.05
C ASP A 360 6.40 -11.63 31.18
N GLU A 361 6.15 -12.80 30.57
CA GLU A 361 4.95 -13.61 30.86
C GLU A 361 4.98 -14.17 32.28
N VAL A 362 6.10 -14.80 32.69
CA VAL A 362 6.28 -15.35 34.05
C VAL A 362 6.16 -14.26 35.13
N ALA A 363 6.65 -13.05 34.88
CA ALA A 363 6.46 -11.90 35.78
C ALA A 363 4.97 -11.55 35.94
N ARG A 364 4.21 -11.45 34.84
CA ARG A 364 2.77 -11.14 34.86
C ARG A 364 1.93 -12.29 35.45
N GLU A 365 2.30 -13.53 35.18
CA GLU A 365 1.64 -14.74 35.73
C GLU A 365 1.83 -14.85 37.25
N SER A 366 2.96 -14.37 37.79
CA SER A 366 3.29 -14.44 39.23
C SER A 366 3.06 -13.13 40.01
N ASP A 367 2.44 -12.12 39.39
CA ASP A 367 2.20 -10.79 39.96
C ASP A 367 3.48 -10.10 40.49
N GLN A 368 4.55 -10.15 39.69
CA GLN A 368 5.86 -9.58 40.01
C GLN A 368 6.29 -8.52 38.98
N ASP A 369 7.12 -7.57 39.42
CA ASP A 369 7.72 -6.58 38.52
C ASP A 369 8.73 -7.26 37.55
N PRO A 370 8.61 -7.03 36.22
CA PRO A 370 9.47 -7.66 35.22
C PRO A 370 10.97 -7.35 35.31
N VAL A 371 11.38 -6.22 35.92
CA VAL A 371 12.79 -5.86 36.15
C VAL A 371 13.30 -6.55 37.41
N ALA A 372 12.53 -6.51 38.50
CA ALA A 372 12.88 -7.13 39.78
C ALA A 372 13.00 -8.66 39.69
N LEU A 373 12.15 -9.32 38.88
CA LEU A 373 12.27 -10.76 38.62
C LEU A 373 13.61 -11.11 37.97
N ARG A 374 14.07 -10.30 37.01
CA ARG A 374 15.33 -10.52 36.30
C ARG A 374 16.54 -10.24 37.18
N LEU A 375 16.51 -9.16 37.96
CA LEU A 375 17.58 -8.80 38.91
C LEU A 375 17.77 -9.89 39.98
N ARG A 376 16.71 -10.60 40.40
CA ARG A 376 16.81 -11.73 41.34
C ARG A 376 17.60 -12.93 40.77
N HIS A 377 17.70 -13.04 39.45
CA HIS A 377 18.32 -14.17 38.76
C HIS A 377 19.60 -13.78 37.99
N LEU A 378 20.20 -12.62 38.28
CA LEU A 378 21.38 -12.10 37.58
C LEU A 378 22.55 -11.89 38.56
N ASP A 379 23.58 -12.72 38.45
CA ASP A 379 24.80 -12.62 39.29
C ASP A 379 25.87 -11.66 38.72
N ASP A 380 25.67 -11.14 37.51
CA ASP A 380 26.63 -10.24 36.83
C ASP A 380 26.44 -8.78 37.27
N ALA A 381 27.37 -8.27 38.08
CA ALA A 381 27.30 -6.93 38.67
C ALA A 381 27.23 -5.78 37.65
N ARG A 382 27.86 -5.92 36.47
CA ARG A 382 27.81 -4.92 35.39
C ARG A 382 26.42 -4.87 34.76
N GLY A 383 25.79 -6.03 34.61
CA GLY A 383 24.40 -6.18 34.18
C GLY A 383 23.42 -5.58 35.18
N ILE A 384 23.61 -5.83 36.49
CA ILE A 384 22.81 -5.21 37.55
C ILE A 384 22.89 -3.68 37.46
N GLU A 385 24.10 -3.10 37.47
CA GLU A 385 24.30 -1.65 37.39
C GLU A 385 23.69 -1.05 36.11
N LEU A 386 23.85 -1.73 34.97
CA LEU A 386 23.27 -1.31 33.69
C LEU A 386 21.74 -1.29 33.73
N ILE A 387 21.12 -2.35 34.26
CA ILE A 387 19.66 -2.47 34.36
C ILE A 387 19.11 -1.40 35.32
N GLU A 388 19.71 -1.22 36.50
CA GLU A 388 19.31 -0.19 37.46
C GLU A 388 19.46 1.23 36.88
N SER A 389 20.54 1.49 36.14
CA SER A 389 20.78 2.77 35.47
C SER A 389 19.73 3.07 34.39
N VAL A 390 19.39 2.09 33.54
CA VAL A 390 18.35 2.22 32.50
C VAL A 390 16.96 2.35 33.10
N ALA A 391 16.62 1.53 34.11
CA ALA A 391 15.35 1.61 34.83
C ALA A 391 15.16 2.99 35.49
N LYS A 392 16.20 3.52 36.14
CA LYS A 392 16.21 4.86 36.74
C LYS A 392 16.04 5.96 35.69
N ARG A 393 16.69 5.85 34.53
CA ARG A 393 16.63 6.85 33.43
C ARG A 393 15.32 6.81 32.64
N ALA A 394 14.62 5.67 32.64
CA ALA A 394 13.30 5.52 32.05
C ALA A 394 12.14 5.81 33.03
N GLU A 395 12.44 6.08 34.31
CA GLU A 395 11.46 6.24 35.39
C GLU A 395 10.61 4.96 35.55
N TRP A 396 11.27 3.83 35.80
CA TRP A 396 10.63 2.53 36.06
C TRP A 396 10.46 2.24 37.57
N PRO A 397 9.32 1.68 38.02
CA PRO A 397 8.09 1.50 37.25
C PRO A 397 7.42 2.85 36.98
N ARG A 398 6.63 2.93 35.91
CA ARG A 398 5.93 4.17 35.53
C ARG A 398 5.05 4.62 36.70
N ALA A 399 5.15 5.90 37.08
CA ALA A 399 4.22 6.49 38.05
C ALA A 399 2.77 6.24 37.59
N SER A 400 1.89 5.89 38.54
CA SER A 400 0.54 5.39 38.30
C SER A 400 -0.18 6.11 37.16
N ASN A 401 -0.71 5.34 36.20
CA ASN A 401 -1.35 5.87 34.99
C ASN A 401 -2.26 7.07 35.29
N PRO A 402 -2.23 8.14 34.48
CA PRO A 402 -3.31 9.12 34.46
C PRO A 402 -4.65 8.38 34.30
N SER A 403 -5.71 8.88 34.95
CA SER A 403 -7.03 8.25 34.87
C SER A 403 -7.42 7.98 33.40
N ALA A 404 -8.12 6.87 33.17
CA ALA A 404 -8.55 6.46 31.82
C ALA A 404 -9.36 7.56 31.08
N ASP A 405 -9.96 8.49 31.83
CA ASP A 405 -10.64 9.70 31.34
C ASP A 405 -9.74 10.68 30.56
N ALA A 406 -8.41 10.53 30.62
CA ALA A 406 -7.43 11.44 30.00
C ALA A 406 -6.86 10.95 28.65
N LEU A 407 -7.29 9.79 28.15
CA LEU A 407 -6.90 9.23 26.85
C LEU A 407 -8.11 9.09 25.93
N PRO A 408 -7.96 9.20 24.60
CA PRO A 408 -8.98 8.76 23.65
C PRO A 408 -9.33 7.29 23.92
N GLN A 409 -10.61 6.92 23.85
CA GLN A 409 -11.07 5.55 24.18
C GLN A 409 -10.44 4.47 23.28
N ASP A 410 -9.97 4.85 22.10
CA ASP A 410 -9.35 3.99 21.11
C ASP A 410 -7.84 3.81 21.30
N LEU A 411 -7.20 4.49 22.27
CA LEU A 411 -5.74 4.48 22.45
C LEU A 411 -5.30 3.70 23.70
N LEU A 412 -4.39 2.76 23.50
CA LEU A 412 -3.68 2.02 24.56
C LEU A 412 -2.25 2.54 24.71
N ARG A 413 -1.69 2.36 25.91
CA ARG A 413 -0.29 2.64 26.25
C ARG A 413 0.28 1.48 27.05
N GLY A 414 1.51 1.08 26.73
CA GLY A 414 2.23 0.05 27.49
C GLY A 414 3.72 0.28 27.46
N ARG A 415 4.43 -0.33 28.41
CA ARG A 415 5.88 -0.18 28.57
C ARG A 415 6.56 -1.53 28.73
N GLY A 416 7.57 -1.77 27.91
CA GLY A 416 8.34 -3.03 27.89
C GLY A 416 9.75 -2.86 28.43
N PHE A 417 10.30 -3.94 28.97
CA PHE A 417 11.70 -4.08 29.35
C PHE A 417 12.30 -5.34 28.71
N ALA A 418 13.58 -5.27 28.31
CA ALA A 418 14.34 -6.43 27.85
C ALA A 418 15.85 -6.25 28.10
N TYR A 419 16.55 -7.37 28.35
CA TYR A 419 17.99 -7.40 28.59
C TYR A 419 18.72 -8.46 27.74
N SER A 420 19.97 -8.19 27.41
CA SER A 420 20.87 -9.08 26.69
C SER A 420 22.29 -9.07 27.28
N GLN A 421 22.98 -10.17 27.06
CA GLN A 421 24.43 -10.29 27.21
C GLN A 421 24.92 -11.24 26.10
N LEU A 422 25.92 -10.80 25.33
CA LEU A 422 26.59 -11.61 24.32
C LEU A 422 28.08 -11.75 24.67
N PRO A 423 28.69 -12.93 24.48
CA PRO A 423 30.11 -13.14 24.75
C PRO A 423 31.01 -12.36 23.77
N ASP A 424 32.28 -12.19 24.13
CA ASP A 424 33.26 -11.50 23.27
C ASP A 424 33.64 -12.31 22.02
N ARG A 425 34.49 -11.73 21.15
CA ARG A 425 34.95 -12.38 19.91
C ARG A 425 35.73 -13.69 20.12
N ASN A 426 36.12 -14.02 21.35
CA ASN A 426 36.78 -15.27 21.77
C ASN A 426 35.85 -16.11 22.65
N GLN A 427 34.53 -15.90 22.55
CA GLN A 427 33.45 -16.57 23.27
C GLN A 427 33.46 -16.37 24.81
N ARG A 428 34.16 -15.35 25.35
CA ARG A 428 34.20 -15.10 26.79
C ARG A 428 33.02 -14.24 27.25
N VAL A 429 32.19 -14.79 28.14
CA VAL A 429 30.97 -14.14 28.67
C VAL A 429 31.28 -12.92 29.55
N GLU A 430 32.29 -13.00 30.43
CA GLU A 430 32.67 -11.91 31.35
C GLU A 430 33.08 -10.63 30.61
N SER A 431 33.91 -10.80 29.58
CA SER A 431 34.38 -9.74 28.67
C SER A 431 33.35 -9.35 27.59
N GLY A 432 32.18 -9.98 27.60
CA GLY A 432 31.09 -9.75 26.66
C GLY A 432 30.42 -8.37 26.80
N VAL A 433 29.55 -8.07 25.84
CA VAL A 433 28.74 -6.85 25.79
C VAL A 433 27.37 -7.12 26.40
N ARG A 434 26.84 -6.16 27.17
CA ARG A 434 25.50 -6.21 27.79
C ARG A 434 24.66 -5.04 27.29
N SER A 435 23.35 -5.24 27.17
CA SER A 435 22.42 -4.15 26.84
C SER A 435 21.08 -4.29 27.56
N ALA A 436 20.56 -3.17 28.06
CA ALA A 436 19.27 -3.07 28.76
C ALA A 436 18.41 -2.00 28.08
N TRP A 437 17.17 -2.34 27.73
CA TRP A 437 16.29 -1.51 26.88
C TRP A 437 14.93 -1.34 27.55
N ILE A 438 14.39 -0.12 27.55
CA ILE A 438 13.00 0.19 27.91
C ILE A 438 12.33 0.94 26.76
N ALA A 439 11.11 0.56 26.42
CA ALA A 439 10.32 1.17 25.36
C ALA A 439 8.90 1.51 25.87
N ASP A 440 8.42 2.73 25.58
CA ASP A 440 7.00 3.08 25.67
C ASP A 440 6.37 2.96 24.28
N VAL A 441 5.23 2.26 24.16
CA VAL A 441 4.43 2.19 22.93
C VAL A 441 3.04 2.76 23.14
N GLU A 442 2.49 3.36 22.08
CA GLU A 442 1.08 3.65 21.91
C GLU A 442 0.49 2.70 20.88
N VAL A 443 -0.71 2.16 21.15
CA VAL A 443 -1.39 1.21 20.26
C VAL A 443 -2.81 1.69 20.00
N ASN A 444 -3.15 1.91 18.73
CA ASN A 444 -4.51 2.24 18.32
C ASN A 444 -5.35 0.96 18.23
N ARG A 445 -6.43 0.88 19.01
CA ARG A 445 -7.34 -0.28 19.09
C ARG A 445 -8.10 -0.55 17.80
N VAL A 446 -8.29 0.46 16.96
CA VAL A 446 -9.18 0.45 15.79
C VAL A 446 -8.40 0.22 14.49
N THR A 447 -7.21 0.81 14.33
CA THR A 447 -6.34 0.55 13.18
C THR A 447 -5.38 -0.61 13.43
N GLY A 448 -4.98 -0.82 14.70
CA GLY A 448 -3.91 -1.72 15.12
C GLY A 448 -2.52 -1.07 15.13
N ASP A 449 -2.39 0.18 14.68
CA ASP A 449 -1.10 0.86 14.54
C ASP A 449 -0.36 0.95 15.89
N VAL A 450 0.97 0.80 15.84
CA VAL A 450 1.83 0.75 17.03
C VAL A 450 2.92 1.79 16.89
N GLN A 451 2.87 2.87 17.68
CA GLN A 451 3.92 3.88 17.68
C GLN A 451 4.89 3.65 18.83
N LEU A 452 6.17 3.42 18.53
CA LEU A 452 7.25 3.54 19.52
C LEU A 452 7.43 5.02 19.87
N THR A 453 7.02 5.44 21.07
CA THR A 453 6.97 6.85 21.48
C THR A 453 8.18 7.31 22.30
N ARG A 454 8.80 6.41 23.06
CA ARG A 454 10.07 6.64 23.79
C ARG A 454 10.89 5.36 23.78
N LEU A 455 12.19 5.48 23.51
CA LEU A 455 13.17 4.40 23.63
C LEU A 455 14.30 4.84 24.57
N VAL A 456 14.66 4.01 25.53
CA VAL A 456 15.81 4.20 26.43
C VAL A 456 16.72 2.98 26.32
N VAL A 457 17.91 3.16 25.78
CA VAL A 457 18.93 2.11 25.62
C VAL A 457 20.10 2.39 26.55
N GLY A 458 20.60 1.35 27.22
CA GLY A 458 21.91 1.33 27.85
C GLY A 458 22.77 0.19 27.29
N GLN A 459 24.07 0.45 27.17
CA GLN A 459 25.10 -0.55 26.89
C GLN A 459 26.28 -0.34 27.86
N ASP A 460 26.88 -1.44 28.30
CA ASP A 460 28.00 -1.43 29.27
C ASP A 460 29.39 -1.42 28.58
N ALA A 461 29.45 -1.74 27.28
CA ALA A 461 30.60 -1.46 26.43
C ALA A 461 30.18 -1.35 24.95
N GLY A 462 30.43 -0.21 24.31
CA GLY A 462 30.07 0.04 22.91
C GLY A 462 30.35 1.49 22.49
N PRO A 463 30.18 1.84 21.21
CA PRO A 463 30.06 3.24 20.77
C PRO A 463 28.72 3.84 21.20
N ASP A 464 28.60 5.16 21.20
CA ASP A 464 27.32 5.84 21.43
C ASP A 464 26.27 5.40 20.40
N VAL A 465 25.05 5.12 20.89
CA VAL A 465 23.93 4.64 20.07
C VAL A 465 23.02 5.81 19.70
N ASP A 466 22.89 6.07 18.40
CA ASP A 466 21.88 6.98 17.82
C ASP A 466 20.48 6.39 18.05
N THR A 467 19.83 6.82 19.14
CA THR A 467 18.52 6.32 19.58
C THR A 467 17.42 6.61 18.58
N ASP A 468 17.51 7.72 17.85
CA ASP A 468 16.45 8.20 16.97
C ASP A 468 16.45 7.40 15.67
N ARG A 469 17.64 7.19 15.08
CA ARG A 469 17.81 6.29 13.93
C ARG A 469 17.55 4.83 14.30
N LEU A 470 17.85 4.41 15.53
CA LEU A 470 17.52 3.09 16.03
C LEU A 470 16.00 2.91 16.20
N GLN A 471 15.31 3.87 16.82
CA GLN A 471 13.84 3.90 16.96
C GLN A 471 13.15 3.79 15.59
N GLN A 472 13.60 4.58 14.59
CA GLN A 472 13.14 4.47 13.21
C GLN A 472 13.41 3.07 12.60
N THR A 473 14.59 2.48 12.86
CA THR A 473 14.94 1.15 12.35
C THR A 473 14.08 0.02 12.96
N LEU A 474 13.70 0.16 14.24
CA LEU A 474 12.81 -0.78 14.94
C LEU A 474 11.37 -0.65 14.46
N GLN A 475 10.87 0.58 14.36
CA GLN A 475 9.56 0.90 13.77
C GLN A 475 9.46 0.24 12.38
N ALA A 476 10.47 0.44 11.52
CA ALA A 476 10.54 -0.14 10.18
C ALA A 476 10.57 -1.68 10.14
N ARG A 477 11.40 -2.32 10.98
CA ARG A 477 11.72 -3.76 10.83
C ARG A 477 10.99 -4.70 11.79
N VAL A 478 10.44 -4.20 12.90
CA VAL A 478 9.74 -5.00 13.92
C VAL A 478 8.23 -4.74 13.89
N LEU A 479 7.84 -3.47 13.78
CA LEU A 479 6.43 -3.04 13.68
C LEU A 479 5.96 -2.95 12.22
N GLY A 480 6.88 -2.85 11.25
CA GLY A 480 6.58 -2.81 9.83
C GLY A 480 6.31 -1.42 9.28
N GLU A 481 6.64 -0.37 10.03
CA GLU A 481 6.39 1.02 9.69
C GLU A 481 7.70 1.80 9.44
N ALA A 482 8.12 1.77 8.18
CA ALA A 482 8.64 2.99 7.56
C ALA A 482 7.83 3.21 6.29
N ARG A 483 7.63 4.48 5.94
CA ARG A 483 6.86 5.00 4.80
C ARG A 483 6.70 4.04 3.62
N PRO A 484 5.50 3.96 3.01
CA PRO A 484 5.34 3.24 1.75
C PRO A 484 6.20 3.88 0.66
N LEU A 485 7.40 3.34 0.47
CA LEU A 485 8.26 3.55 -0.67
C LEU A 485 8.10 2.29 -1.53
N LEU A 486 6.97 2.22 -2.27
CA LEU A 486 6.25 0.96 -2.53
C LEU A 486 5.61 0.45 -1.20
N GLY A 487 4.63 -0.44 -1.06
CA GLY A 487 4.16 -1.59 -1.83
C GLY A 487 4.29 -2.87 -0.97
N GLN A 488 3.26 -3.32 -0.22
CA GLN A 488 3.37 -4.54 0.59
C GLN A 488 3.20 -5.80 -0.31
N ALA A 489 2.31 -6.71 0.04
CA ALA A 489 1.55 -7.40 -1.00
C ALA A 489 0.18 -6.75 -0.87
N PRO A 490 -0.18 -5.79 -1.76
CA PRO A 490 -1.39 -5.01 -1.60
C PRO A 490 -2.56 -5.90 -1.21
N SER A 491 -3.13 -5.69 -0.01
CA SER A 491 -4.58 -5.77 0.01
C SER A 491 -5.09 -4.71 -0.97
N PHE A 492 -6.19 -5.00 -1.64
CA PHE A 492 -6.77 -4.19 -2.73
C PHE A 492 -7.03 -2.71 -2.36
N ASP A 493 -6.88 -2.35 -1.10
CA ASP A 493 -7.02 -1.02 -0.51
C ASP A 493 -5.69 -0.32 -0.15
N GLU A 494 -4.51 -0.91 -0.39
CA GLU A 494 -3.22 -0.23 -0.14
C GLU A 494 -2.87 0.85 -1.18
N TRP A 495 -2.15 1.89 -0.75
CA TRP A 495 -1.78 3.06 -1.58
C TRP A 495 -0.27 3.29 -1.56
N GLY A 496 0.34 3.42 -2.75
CA GLY A 496 1.78 3.63 -2.94
C GLY A 496 2.17 3.53 -4.42
N ASP A 497 3.22 4.21 -4.87
CA ASP A 497 3.34 4.61 -6.28
C ASP A 497 3.78 3.58 -7.32
N GLY A 498 4.61 2.59 -6.96
CA GLY A 498 5.28 1.75 -7.96
C GLY A 498 6.39 2.48 -8.73
N SER A 499 6.45 3.81 -8.60
CA SER A 499 6.95 4.75 -9.61
C SER A 499 6.94 6.19 -9.06
N ARG A 500 7.98 6.56 -8.31
CA ARG A 500 8.33 7.98 -8.14
C ARG A 500 9.38 8.35 -9.19
N THR A 501 8.96 9.07 -10.23
CA THR A 501 9.86 9.55 -11.30
C THR A 501 10.90 10.53 -10.72
N LEU A 502 12.08 10.01 -10.35
CA LEU A 502 13.12 10.76 -9.65
C LEU A 502 13.61 11.95 -10.50
N THR A 503 13.26 13.16 -10.08
CA THR A 503 13.73 14.37 -10.74
C THR A 503 15.14 14.72 -10.27
N LYS A 504 15.92 15.37 -11.13
CA LYS A 504 17.33 15.70 -10.81
C LYS A 504 17.49 16.65 -9.61
N SER A 505 16.41 17.31 -9.20
CA SER A 505 16.27 18.16 -8.01
C SER A 505 16.24 17.39 -6.68
N ASP A 506 15.70 16.17 -6.65
CA ASP A 506 15.55 15.39 -5.42
C ASP A 506 16.90 15.05 -4.75
N TYR A 507 17.98 14.96 -5.53
CA TYR A 507 19.37 14.76 -5.05
C TYR A 507 19.91 15.91 -4.18
N SER A 508 19.21 17.05 -4.10
CA SER A 508 19.64 18.25 -3.38
C SER A 508 18.83 18.56 -2.12
N ALA A 509 17.69 17.90 -1.90
CA ALA A 509 16.76 18.18 -0.79
C ALA A 509 17.13 17.42 0.50
N GLY A 510 18.36 17.63 0.99
CA GLY A 510 18.86 17.02 2.22
C GLY A 510 18.49 17.79 3.49
N LEU A 511 18.00 17.07 4.49
CA LEU A 511 17.62 17.49 5.85
C LEU A 511 16.42 18.45 5.99
N PRO A 512 15.44 18.15 6.85
CA PRO A 512 14.62 19.20 7.47
C PRO A 512 15.48 19.99 8.45
N THR A 513 15.41 21.32 8.41
CA THR A 513 16.12 22.19 9.34
C THR A 513 15.55 22.06 10.76
N SER A 514 16.31 21.43 11.66
CA SER A 514 16.01 21.42 13.09
C SER A 514 15.92 22.85 13.63
N ALA A 515 14.80 23.21 14.26
CA ALA A 515 14.67 24.50 14.94
C ALA A 515 15.65 24.54 16.14
N SER A 516 16.72 25.33 16.00
CA SER A 516 17.82 25.37 16.96
C SER A 516 17.43 26.03 18.27
N SER A 517 17.24 25.26 19.35
CA SER A 517 17.32 25.77 20.71
C SER A 517 18.79 26.08 21.03
N SER A 518 19.09 27.31 21.42
CA SER A 518 20.45 27.79 21.58
C SER A 518 21.03 27.52 22.98
N SER A 519 22.23 26.96 23.03
CA SER A 519 23.17 27.08 24.16
C SER A 519 24.60 26.89 23.65
N PRO A 520 25.62 27.45 24.34
CA PRO A 520 26.90 27.81 23.71
C PRO A 520 27.90 26.65 23.58
N ALA A 521 28.91 26.87 22.73
CA ALA A 521 29.96 25.91 22.38
C ALA A 521 31.17 25.94 23.33
N GLU A 522 31.87 24.81 23.41
CA GLU A 522 33.32 24.72 23.69
C GLU A 522 33.99 23.77 22.67
N GLU A 523 35.32 23.64 22.72
CA GLU A 523 36.14 23.40 21.54
C GLU A 523 36.59 21.95 21.27
N GLY A 524 36.29 21.46 20.07
CA GLY A 524 37.23 20.80 19.16
C GLY A 524 38.11 19.63 19.62
N VAL A 525 37.72 18.41 19.26
CA VAL A 525 38.65 17.30 18.97
C VAL A 525 38.29 16.66 17.62
N ASN A 526 39.28 16.47 16.75
CA ASN A 526 39.09 15.79 15.45
C ASN A 526 39.03 14.26 15.64
N HIS A 527 37.85 13.66 15.46
CA HIS A 527 37.72 12.24 15.18
C HIS A 527 37.02 12.01 13.82
N SER A 528 37.60 11.14 13.00
CA SER A 528 37.05 10.76 11.70
C SER A 528 35.79 9.91 11.89
N VAL A 529 34.62 10.51 11.66
CA VAL A 529 33.32 9.85 11.78
C VAL A 529 33.25 8.63 10.85
N SER A 530 33.18 7.43 11.44
CA SER A 530 32.87 6.20 10.71
C SER A 530 31.41 6.21 10.28
N LYS A 531 31.11 5.79 9.04
CA LYS A 531 29.81 6.08 8.41
C LYS A 531 28.64 5.17 8.81
N ASP A 532 28.90 4.07 9.51
CA ASP A 532 27.88 3.12 9.93
C ASP A 532 27.64 3.17 11.45
N VAL A 533 26.47 3.69 11.81
CA VAL A 533 25.93 3.75 13.18
C VAL A 533 25.69 2.36 13.79
N LEU A 534 25.62 1.31 12.96
CA LEU A 534 25.23 -0.04 13.37
C LEU A 534 26.42 -0.98 13.63
N SER A 535 27.66 -0.58 13.30
CA SER A 535 28.85 -1.41 13.49
C SER A 535 29.43 -1.30 14.91
N GLY A 536 28.70 -1.78 15.92
CA GLY A 536 29.23 -1.88 17.29
C GLY A 536 28.18 -1.97 18.40
N ALA A 537 26.93 -1.58 18.15
CA ALA A 537 25.84 -1.66 19.12
C ALA A 537 25.32 -3.11 19.25
N GLU A 538 25.00 -3.52 20.48
CA GLU A 538 24.22 -4.74 20.75
C GLU A 538 22.72 -4.45 20.61
N LEU A 539 22.01 -5.21 19.76
CA LEU A 539 20.64 -4.93 19.32
C LEU A 539 19.62 -6.03 19.66
N SER A 540 20.04 -7.10 20.35
CA SER A 540 19.20 -8.27 20.63
C SER A 540 17.92 -7.98 21.43
N PRO A 541 17.87 -7.03 22.39
CA PRO A 541 16.64 -6.69 23.10
C PRO A 541 15.55 -6.02 22.23
N GLY A 542 15.89 -5.52 21.03
CA GLY A 542 14.99 -4.63 20.27
C GLY A 542 13.65 -5.23 19.85
N VAL A 543 13.60 -6.54 19.58
CA VAL A 543 12.32 -7.23 19.30
C VAL A 543 11.57 -7.54 20.59
N ALA A 544 12.28 -7.94 21.64
CA ALA A 544 11.70 -8.30 22.93
C ALA A 544 11.09 -7.09 23.66
N VAL A 545 11.77 -5.94 23.68
CA VAL A 545 11.26 -4.75 24.39
C VAL A 545 9.93 -4.28 23.79
N ILE A 546 9.77 -4.39 22.46
CA ILE A 546 8.53 -4.06 21.75
C ILE A 546 7.45 -5.11 22.02
N ALA A 547 7.78 -6.41 21.98
CA ALA A 547 6.83 -7.48 22.31
C ALA A 547 6.31 -7.41 23.75
N ASN A 548 7.15 -6.91 24.67
CA ASN A 548 6.80 -6.71 26.08
C ASN A 548 5.97 -5.44 26.27
N ALA A 549 6.31 -4.35 25.58
CA ALA A 549 5.50 -3.12 25.58
C ALA A 549 4.11 -3.33 24.97
N LEU A 550 4.00 -4.14 23.91
CA LEU A 550 2.72 -4.54 23.31
C LEU A 550 1.86 -5.39 24.25
N PHE A 551 2.46 -6.35 24.95
CA PHE A 551 1.74 -7.16 25.94
C PHE A 551 1.26 -6.32 27.13
N ASP A 552 2.08 -5.37 27.60
CA ASP A 552 1.67 -4.43 28.63
C ASP A 552 0.53 -3.51 28.17
N ALA A 553 0.57 -3.05 26.92
CA ALA A 553 -0.45 -2.18 26.33
C ALA A 553 -1.80 -2.90 26.10
N THR A 554 -1.77 -4.16 25.67
CA THR A 554 -2.95 -4.87 25.13
C THR A 554 -3.42 -6.06 25.95
N GLY A 555 -2.59 -6.61 26.84
CA GLY A 555 -2.79 -7.93 27.44
C GLY A 555 -2.55 -9.12 26.50
N LEU A 556 -2.29 -8.89 25.21
CA LEU A 556 -2.14 -9.92 24.19
C LEU A 556 -0.66 -10.18 23.87
N ARG A 557 -0.20 -11.43 23.99
CA ARG A 557 1.21 -11.77 23.75
C ARG A 557 1.47 -12.18 22.31
N PHE A 558 2.25 -11.37 21.61
CA PHE A 558 2.74 -11.68 20.27
C PHE A 558 4.01 -12.55 20.32
N ARG A 559 3.86 -13.88 20.36
CA ARG A 559 4.98 -14.85 20.44
C ARG A 559 5.74 -15.10 19.11
N GLN A 560 5.54 -14.25 18.10
CA GLN A 560 6.25 -14.31 16.80
C GLN A 560 6.26 -12.93 16.09
N PRO A 561 7.42 -12.37 15.72
CA PRO A 561 7.51 -11.18 14.88
C PRO A 561 7.23 -11.47 13.39
N PRO A 562 6.98 -10.44 12.55
CA PRO A 562 6.80 -9.02 12.90
C PRO A 562 5.41 -8.74 13.51
N PHE A 563 5.31 -7.64 14.26
CA PHE A 563 4.10 -7.22 14.98
C PHE A 563 3.35 -6.12 14.21
N THR A 564 2.99 -6.40 12.95
CA THR A 564 2.36 -5.41 12.07
C THR A 564 0.98 -4.99 12.54
N ALA A 565 0.57 -3.75 12.25
CA ALA A 565 -0.72 -3.19 12.63
C ALA A 565 -1.90 -4.14 12.33
N LYS A 566 -1.92 -4.74 11.13
CA LYS A 566 -2.89 -5.78 10.72
C LYS A 566 -2.97 -6.97 11.68
N ARG A 567 -1.83 -7.49 12.17
CA ARG A 567 -1.80 -8.59 13.16
C ARG A 567 -2.24 -8.15 14.55
N VAL A 568 -1.91 -6.91 14.93
CA VAL A 568 -2.33 -6.33 16.22
C VAL A 568 -3.84 -6.09 16.24
N ARG A 569 -4.40 -5.48 15.19
CA ARG A 569 -5.85 -5.30 15.02
C ARG A 569 -6.60 -6.63 15.05
N GLN A 570 -6.19 -7.62 14.25
CA GLN A 570 -6.83 -8.93 14.22
C GLN A 570 -6.83 -9.65 15.58
N ALA A 571 -5.78 -9.48 16.39
CA ALA A 571 -5.73 -10.04 17.74
C ALA A 571 -6.68 -9.32 18.71
N LEU A 572 -6.77 -7.99 18.63
CA LEU A 572 -7.68 -7.17 19.43
C LEU A 572 -9.17 -7.42 19.05
N GLU A 573 -9.47 -7.49 17.76
CA GLU A 573 -10.78 -7.87 17.21
C GLU A 573 -11.22 -9.23 17.78
N ALA A 574 -10.39 -10.26 17.66
CA ALA A 574 -10.68 -11.60 18.18
C ALA A 574 -10.92 -11.61 19.70
N SER A 575 -10.08 -10.92 20.47
CA SER A 575 -10.25 -10.81 21.93
C SER A 575 -11.57 -10.14 22.31
N SER A 576 -12.01 -9.11 21.58
CA SER A 576 -13.27 -8.42 21.85
C SER A 576 -14.51 -9.31 21.63
N ILE A 577 -14.42 -10.24 20.67
CA ILE A 577 -15.48 -11.21 20.35
C ILE A 577 -15.57 -12.28 21.45
N GLU A 578 -14.43 -12.74 22.00
CA GLU A 578 -14.42 -13.68 23.13
C GLU A 578 -14.99 -13.07 24.42
N GLU A 579 -14.70 -11.79 24.70
CA GLU A 579 -15.28 -11.09 25.87
C GLU A 579 -16.80 -10.91 25.73
N ALA A 580 -17.28 -10.52 24.54
CA ALA A 580 -18.71 -10.41 24.24
C ALA A 580 -19.46 -11.77 24.36
N GLY A 581 -18.75 -12.89 24.26
CA GLY A 581 -19.30 -14.24 24.39
C GLY A 581 -19.63 -14.69 25.82
N ARG A 582 -19.25 -13.95 26.87
CA ARG A 582 -19.45 -14.35 28.28
C ARG A 582 -20.86 -13.98 28.80
N PRO A 583 -21.76 -14.94 29.07
CA PRO A 583 -23.14 -14.64 29.46
C PRO A 583 -23.25 -14.10 30.89
N SER A 584 -23.69 -12.85 31.05
CA SER A 584 -23.93 -12.22 32.35
C SER A 584 -25.23 -12.74 33.00
N THR A 585 -25.10 -13.45 34.13
CA THR A 585 -26.23 -14.18 34.76
C THR A 585 -27.14 -13.28 35.61
N LEU A 586 -28.01 -12.50 34.96
CA LEU A 586 -29.09 -11.77 35.64
C LEU A 586 -30.34 -12.66 35.81
N LYS A 587 -30.90 -12.69 37.03
CA LYS A 587 -32.00 -13.60 37.40
C LYS A 587 -33.37 -13.02 37.01
N PRO A 588 -34.26 -13.78 36.34
CA PRO A 588 -35.59 -13.30 35.99
C PRO A 588 -36.57 -13.37 37.17
N THR A 589 -37.37 -12.32 37.37
CA THR A 589 -38.49 -12.29 38.32
C THR A 589 -39.81 -12.70 37.65
N ARG A 590 -40.79 -13.17 38.46
CA ARG A 590 -41.98 -13.88 37.96
C ARG A 590 -43.19 -12.98 37.70
N SER A 591 -43.64 -12.99 36.45
CA SER A 591 -45.04 -13.04 35.98
C SER A 591 -46.16 -12.26 36.70
N VAL A 592 -46.87 -11.44 35.92
CA VAL A 592 -48.35 -11.35 35.98
C VAL A 592 -48.89 -11.61 34.57
N LYS A 593 -49.92 -12.46 34.43
CA LYS A 593 -50.55 -12.80 33.14
C LYS A 593 -51.86 -12.05 32.92
N ARG A 594 -52.26 -11.96 31.63
CA ARG A 594 -53.63 -11.80 31.13
C ARG A 594 -54.35 -10.47 31.46
N ARG A 595 -54.25 -9.50 30.53
CA ARG A 595 -55.44 -8.70 30.12
C ARG A 595 -55.35 -7.95 28.77
N TRP A 596 -54.17 -7.87 28.14
CA TRP A 596 -53.93 -6.96 27.01
C TRP A 596 -53.90 -7.57 25.59
N LEU A 597 -54.38 -8.80 25.39
CA LEU A 597 -54.23 -9.54 24.12
C LEU A 597 -54.90 -8.89 22.88
N ALA A 598 -55.87 -7.98 23.05
CA ALA A 598 -56.46 -7.23 21.93
C ALA A 598 -55.60 -6.04 21.48
N ALA A 599 -55.01 -5.29 22.43
CA ALA A 599 -54.05 -4.23 22.12
C ALA A 599 -52.75 -4.83 21.57
N ALA A 600 -52.34 -5.99 22.10
CA ALA A 600 -51.13 -6.69 21.73
C ALA A 600 -51.04 -6.96 20.22
N ALA A 601 -52.13 -7.27 19.52
CA ALA A 601 -52.07 -7.52 18.07
C ALA A 601 -51.66 -6.25 17.28
N PHE A 602 -52.28 -5.11 17.59
CA PHE A 602 -51.93 -3.83 16.96
C PHE A 602 -50.56 -3.31 17.40
N THR A 603 -50.17 -3.48 18.66
CA THR A 603 -48.81 -3.11 19.11
C THR A 603 -47.74 -4.12 18.70
N THR A 604 -48.07 -5.37 18.35
CA THR A 604 -47.12 -6.25 17.64
C THR A 604 -47.00 -5.88 16.19
N ILE A 605 -48.07 -5.53 15.46
CA ILE A 605 -47.94 -5.13 14.04
C ILE A 605 -47.25 -3.76 13.93
N ALA A 606 -47.67 -2.77 14.71
CA ALA A 606 -46.99 -1.46 14.78
C ALA A 606 -45.60 -1.56 15.43
N GLY A 607 -45.38 -2.53 16.33
CA GLY A 607 -44.10 -2.78 16.97
C GLY A 607 -43.10 -3.49 16.05
N THR A 608 -43.52 -4.52 15.30
CA THR A 608 -42.69 -5.12 14.25
C THR A 608 -42.47 -4.16 13.10
N ALA A 609 -43.45 -3.30 12.76
CA ALA A 609 -43.22 -2.21 11.83
C ALA A 609 -42.17 -1.22 12.38
N ALA A 610 -42.28 -0.75 13.62
CA ALA A 610 -41.32 0.18 14.21
C ALA A 610 -39.92 -0.43 14.49
N VAL A 611 -39.82 -1.76 14.65
CA VAL A 611 -38.55 -2.48 14.81
C VAL A 611 -37.93 -2.88 13.45
N ALA A 612 -38.75 -3.07 12.40
CA ALA A 612 -38.29 -3.32 11.04
C ALA A 612 -38.05 -2.04 10.23
N TRP A 613 -38.63 -0.90 10.62
CA TRP A 613 -38.37 0.39 9.98
C TRP A 613 -37.01 0.93 10.46
N PRO A 614 -36.03 1.17 9.58
CA PRO A 614 -34.63 1.34 9.97
C PRO A 614 -34.28 2.75 10.47
N TRP A 615 -35.06 3.30 11.42
CA TRP A 615 -34.73 4.54 12.12
C TRP A 615 -33.57 4.32 13.11
N LYS A 616 -32.36 4.18 12.57
CA LYS A 616 -31.09 4.17 13.31
C LYS A 616 -30.98 5.50 14.06
N GLY A 617 -30.99 5.46 15.40
CA GLY A 617 -30.95 6.66 16.23
C GLY A 617 -29.71 7.53 16.00
N ALA A 618 -29.80 8.79 16.44
CA ALA A 618 -28.68 9.72 16.40
C ALA A 618 -27.48 9.19 17.21
N ILE A 619 -26.27 9.30 16.67
CA ILE A 619 -25.03 9.04 17.39
C ILE A 619 -24.66 10.33 18.14
N ALA A 620 -24.32 10.18 19.42
CA ALA A 620 -23.90 11.30 20.27
C ALA A 620 -22.70 12.03 19.66
N PRO A 621 -22.65 13.38 19.75
CA PRO A 621 -21.48 14.13 19.32
C PRO A 621 -20.27 13.78 20.20
N VAL A 622 -19.09 13.78 19.61
CA VAL A 622 -17.80 13.64 20.31
C VAL A 622 -16.99 14.93 20.17
N SER A 623 -15.99 15.13 21.02
CA SER A 623 -14.98 16.16 20.81
C SER A 623 -14.11 15.81 19.61
N ARG A 624 -13.68 16.82 18.83
CA ARG A 624 -12.76 16.65 17.71
C ARG A 624 -11.47 15.92 18.15
N PRO A 625 -11.06 14.81 17.51
CA PRO A 625 -9.74 14.22 17.70
C PRO A 625 -8.63 15.24 17.36
N ALA A 626 -7.60 15.33 18.20
CA ALA A 626 -6.47 16.22 17.95
C ALA A 626 -5.70 15.77 16.69
N ALA A 627 -5.35 16.72 15.81
CA ALA A 627 -4.79 16.41 14.49
C ALA A 627 -3.43 15.68 14.55
N ASN A 628 -2.73 15.72 15.69
CA ASN A 628 -1.47 15.00 15.94
C ASN A 628 -1.64 13.56 16.44
N LEU A 629 -2.88 13.02 16.47
CA LEU A 629 -3.16 11.62 16.81
C LEU A 629 -3.00 10.65 15.62
N TYR A 630 -2.81 11.18 14.41
CA TYR A 630 -2.67 10.40 13.19
C TYR A 630 -1.25 10.54 12.62
N SER A 631 -0.70 9.46 12.07
CA SER A 631 0.58 9.50 11.35
C SER A 631 0.47 10.32 10.06
N ALA A 632 1.59 10.85 9.59
CA ALA A 632 1.63 11.57 8.31
C ALA A 632 1.24 10.64 7.14
N GLU A 633 1.57 9.36 7.28
CA GLU A 633 1.29 8.29 6.33
C GLU A 633 -0.22 7.97 6.27
N THR A 634 -0.93 7.96 7.40
CA THR A 634 -2.41 7.81 7.43
C THR A 634 -3.12 9.05 6.91
N ILE A 635 -2.59 10.25 7.16
CA ILE A 635 -3.12 11.50 6.60
C ILE A 635 -2.92 11.54 5.07
N GLU A 636 -1.77 11.10 4.55
CA GLU A 636 -1.52 11.03 3.10
C GLU A 636 -2.36 9.94 2.42
N ARG A 637 -2.52 8.76 3.03
CA ARG A 637 -3.47 7.74 2.55
C ARG A 637 -4.88 8.32 2.48
N GLY A 638 -5.31 9.06 3.50
CA GLY A 638 -6.62 9.72 3.51
C GLY A 638 -6.78 10.83 2.47
N ARG A 639 -5.69 11.54 2.14
CA ARG A 639 -5.64 12.52 1.04
C ARG A 639 -5.84 11.85 -0.31
N LEU A 640 -5.16 10.72 -0.56
CA LEU A 640 -5.31 9.93 -1.78
C LEU A 640 -6.72 9.31 -1.90
N VAL A 641 -7.28 8.80 -0.79
CA VAL A 641 -8.68 8.34 -0.74
C VAL A 641 -9.66 9.49 -1.06
N ALA A 642 -9.41 10.70 -0.56
CA ALA A 642 -10.24 11.87 -0.84
C ALA A 642 -10.16 12.34 -2.30
N ALA A 643 -8.98 12.21 -2.94
CA ALA A 643 -8.77 12.51 -4.35
C ALA A 643 -9.42 11.46 -5.26
N ALA A 644 -9.29 10.16 -4.93
CA ALA A 644 -9.92 9.07 -5.66
C ALA A 644 -11.45 9.08 -5.57
N GLY A 645 -12.01 9.54 -4.45
CA GLY A 645 -13.45 9.75 -4.25
C GLY A 645 -13.96 11.15 -4.61
N ASP A 646 -13.17 11.92 -5.39
CA ASP A 646 -13.40 13.31 -5.82
C ASP A 646 -14.15 14.21 -4.82
N CYS A 647 -13.76 14.10 -3.54
CA CYS A 647 -14.47 14.77 -2.44
C CYS A 647 -14.42 16.29 -2.62
N ALA A 648 -13.31 16.79 -3.16
CA ALA A 648 -13.10 18.20 -3.40
C ALA A 648 -14.05 18.77 -4.47
N ALA A 649 -14.32 18.08 -5.58
CA ALA A 649 -15.26 18.59 -6.57
C ALA A 649 -16.69 18.66 -6.01
N CYS A 650 -17.14 17.63 -5.28
CA CYS A 650 -18.49 17.62 -4.72
C CYS A 650 -18.67 18.64 -3.57
N HIS A 651 -17.66 18.80 -2.71
CA HIS A 651 -17.76 19.59 -1.48
C HIS A 651 -17.09 20.98 -1.55
N THR A 652 -16.85 21.52 -2.75
CA THR A 652 -16.29 22.88 -2.95
C THR A 652 -17.12 23.66 -3.97
N THR A 653 -17.45 24.91 -3.66
CA THR A 653 -18.06 25.86 -4.61
C THR A 653 -17.00 26.50 -5.53
N GLU A 654 -17.43 27.04 -6.68
CA GLU A 654 -16.54 27.83 -7.54
C GLU A 654 -15.95 29.03 -6.78
N GLY A 655 -14.62 29.14 -6.75
CA GLY A 655 -13.90 30.14 -5.95
C GLY A 655 -14.02 29.97 -4.41
N GLY A 656 -14.62 28.86 -3.95
CA GLY A 656 -14.81 28.55 -2.54
C GLY A 656 -13.59 27.98 -1.82
N VAL A 657 -13.75 27.72 -0.52
CA VAL A 657 -12.74 27.00 0.27
C VAL A 657 -12.98 25.50 0.15
N THR A 658 -11.93 24.73 -0.12
CA THR A 658 -11.99 23.28 -0.31
C THR A 658 -12.77 22.58 0.81
N ASN A 659 -13.68 21.68 0.44
CA ASN A 659 -14.48 20.83 1.35
C ASN A 659 -15.47 21.58 2.28
N ALA A 660 -15.66 22.90 2.12
CA ALA A 660 -16.59 23.70 2.93
C ALA A 660 -18.08 23.48 2.60
N GLY A 661 -18.39 22.77 1.52
CA GLY A 661 -19.75 22.46 1.07
C GLY A 661 -20.41 23.60 0.28
N GLY A 662 -21.73 23.53 0.14
CA GLY A 662 -22.56 24.55 -0.49
C GLY A 662 -22.66 24.47 -2.02
N ARG A 663 -21.96 23.55 -2.69
CA ARG A 663 -22.09 23.34 -4.15
C ARG A 663 -23.50 22.87 -4.49
N GLU A 664 -24.08 23.47 -5.53
CA GLU A 664 -25.40 23.14 -6.04
C GLU A 664 -25.35 21.94 -7.01
N PHE A 665 -26.36 21.08 -6.94
CA PHE A 665 -26.61 20.00 -7.88
C PHE A 665 -28.10 20.03 -8.28
N GLU A 666 -28.39 20.46 -9.49
CA GLU A 666 -29.73 20.30 -10.08
C GLU A 666 -29.97 18.82 -10.40
N THR A 667 -31.09 18.24 -9.99
CA THR A 667 -31.45 16.86 -10.34
C THR A 667 -32.86 16.82 -10.96
N PRO A 668 -33.25 15.72 -11.65
CA PRO A 668 -34.64 15.50 -12.10
C PRO A 668 -35.70 15.58 -10.99
N PHE A 669 -35.28 15.56 -9.72
CA PHE A 669 -36.12 15.58 -8.53
C PHE A 669 -36.10 16.92 -7.78
N GLY A 670 -35.37 17.92 -8.29
CA GLY A 670 -35.10 19.23 -7.68
C GLY A 670 -33.65 19.38 -7.19
N THR A 671 -33.36 20.45 -6.47
CA THR A 671 -31.98 20.86 -6.15
C THR A 671 -31.46 20.25 -4.84
N LEU A 672 -30.20 19.81 -4.87
CA LEU A 672 -29.42 19.38 -3.71
C LEU A 672 -28.24 20.34 -3.48
N TYR A 673 -27.76 20.40 -2.22
CA TYR A 673 -26.54 21.13 -1.86
C TYR A 673 -25.57 20.21 -1.11
N SER A 674 -24.27 20.28 -1.40
CA SER A 674 -23.27 19.52 -0.63
C SER A 674 -23.11 20.07 0.79
N THR A 675 -22.79 19.18 1.73
CA THR A 675 -22.54 19.52 3.13
C THR A 675 -21.10 19.97 3.34
N ASN A 676 -20.85 20.78 4.37
CA ASN A 676 -19.50 21.02 4.87
C ASN A 676 -18.91 19.70 5.42
N ILE A 677 -17.73 19.30 4.96
CA ILE A 677 -16.98 18.13 5.48
C ILE A 677 -15.62 18.51 6.08
N THR A 678 -15.37 19.81 6.30
CA THR A 678 -14.28 20.26 7.16
C THR A 678 -14.59 19.92 8.63
N PRO A 679 -13.58 19.86 9.51
CA PRO A 679 -13.76 19.54 10.92
C PRO A 679 -14.18 20.75 11.77
N ASP A 680 -15.01 21.63 11.21
CA ASP A 680 -15.78 22.62 11.96
C ASP A 680 -16.83 21.92 12.83
N GLU A 681 -17.01 22.38 14.07
CA GLU A 681 -17.90 21.72 15.04
C GLU A 681 -19.38 22.08 14.88
N ALA A 682 -19.70 23.21 14.24
CA ALA A 682 -21.05 23.76 14.19
C ALA A 682 -21.78 23.43 12.88
N THR A 683 -21.08 23.46 11.75
CA THR A 683 -21.66 23.21 10.42
C THR A 683 -20.99 22.07 9.66
N GLY A 684 -19.76 21.70 10.04
CA GLY A 684 -18.99 20.59 9.45
C GLY A 684 -19.14 19.25 10.19
N ILE A 685 -18.10 18.41 10.08
CA ILE A 685 -18.04 17.08 10.71
C ILE A 685 -17.25 17.04 12.02
N GLY A 686 -16.84 18.18 12.59
CA GLY A 686 -15.96 18.26 13.76
C GLY A 686 -16.45 17.51 15.01
N GLN A 687 -17.76 17.31 15.15
CA GLN A 687 -18.39 16.56 16.25
C GLN A 687 -18.76 15.10 15.92
N TRP A 688 -18.32 14.56 14.77
CA TRP A 688 -18.66 13.20 14.33
C TRP A 688 -17.57 12.23 14.78
N SER A 689 -17.97 11.10 15.38
CA SER A 689 -17.07 9.96 15.61
C SER A 689 -16.86 9.16 14.31
N TYR A 690 -15.80 8.35 14.25
CA TYR A 690 -15.58 7.45 13.11
C TYR A 690 -16.82 6.58 12.81
N ALA A 691 -17.46 6.00 13.83
CA ALA A 691 -18.69 5.21 13.67
C ALA A 691 -19.92 6.02 13.19
N ALA A 692 -19.89 7.35 13.24
CA ALA A 692 -20.92 8.19 12.60
C ALA A 692 -20.57 8.54 11.15
N PHE A 693 -19.27 8.67 10.85
CA PHE A 693 -18.75 8.89 9.50
C PHE A 693 -18.88 7.63 8.64
N GLU A 694 -18.39 6.49 9.11
CA GLU A 694 -18.53 5.17 8.50
C GLU A 694 -20.01 4.85 8.19
N ARG A 695 -20.92 5.08 9.15
CA ARG A 695 -22.36 4.89 8.94
C ARG A 695 -22.96 5.77 7.83
N ALA A 696 -22.43 6.98 7.64
CA ALA A 696 -22.83 7.79 6.50
C ALA A 696 -22.29 7.21 5.19
N MET A 697 -20.99 6.93 5.13
CA MET A 697 -20.29 6.39 3.95
C MET A 697 -20.83 5.02 3.50
N ARG A 698 -21.12 4.11 4.43
CA ARG A 698 -21.58 2.73 4.14
C ARG A 698 -23.08 2.54 4.04
N HIS A 699 -23.89 3.34 4.74
CA HIS A 699 -25.34 3.09 4.85
C HIS A 699 -26.22 4.24 4.37
N GLY A 700 -25.63 5.39 4.03
CA GLY A 700 -26.39 6.59 3.70
C GLY A 700 -27.17 7.16 4.89
N ILE A 701 -26.65 7.03 6.13
CA ILE A 701 -27.32 7.51 7.35
C ILE A 701 -26.41 8.46 8.13
N SER A 702 -26.75 9.76 8.06
CA SER A 702 -26.10 10.87 8.79
C SER A 702 -25.99 10.60 10.30
N ARG A 703 -25.06 11.28 10.99
CA ARG A 703 -24.91 11.21 12.46
C ARG A 703 -26.22 11.43 13.22
N ASP A 704 -27.10 12.32 12.73
CA ASP A 704 -28.41 12.62 13.33
C ASP A 704 -29.47 11.51 13.14
N GLY A 705 -29.17 10.46 12.37
CA GLY A 705 -30.10 9.38 12.04
C GLY A 705 -30.96 9.65 10.80
N SER A 706 -30.81 10.80 10.13
CA SER A 706 -31.51 11.07 8.88
C SER A 706 -30.84 10.34 7.70
N HIS A 707 -31.66 9.83 6.78
CA HIS A 707 -31.17 9.27 5.53
C HIS A 707 -30.61 10.36 4.61
N LEU A 708 -29.56 9.99 3.88
CA LEU A 708 -28.89 10.76 2.84
C LEU A 708 -29.45 10.35 1.47
N TYR A 709 -29.44 11.29 0.52
CA TYR A 709 -29.83 11.00 -0.87
C TYR A 709 -28.62 10.43 -1.64
N PRO A 710 -28.82 9.47 -2.57
CA PRO A 710 -27.74 8.75 -3.25
C PRO A 710 -26.91 9.59 -4.25
N ALA A 711 -27.18 10.90 -4.36
CA ALA A 711 -26.26 11.85 -4.99
C ALA A 711 -24.97 12.05 -4.16
N PHE A 712 -25.02 11.76 -2.86
CA PHE A 712 -23.83 11.35 -2.10
C PHE A 712 -23.68 9.83 -2.32
N PRO A 713 -22.63 9.33 -2.99
CA PRO A 713 -22.61 7.98 -3.57
C PRO A 713 -22.26 6.89 -2.55
N TYR A 714 -22.97 6.84 -1.42
CA TYR A 714 -22.80 5.82 -0.37
C TYR A 714 -23.06 4.38 -0.86
N THR A 715 -23.76 4.21 -1.98
CA THR A 715 -23.93 2.92 -2.66
C THR A 715 -22.65 2.40 -3.31
N ALA A 716 -21.71 3.29 -3.66
CA ALA A 716 -20.37 2.96 -4.14
C ALA A 716 -19.38 2.95 -2.96
N PHE A 717 -19.38 3.99 -2.11
CA PHE A 717 -18.51 4.08 -0.93
C PHE A 717 -18.72 2.97 0.11
N ALA A 718 -19.86 2.26 0.09
CA ALA A 718 -20.05 1.02 0.83
C ALA A 718 -18.99 -0.05 0.55
N LYS A 719 -18.36 -0.04 -0.64
CA LYS A 719 -17.31 -0.98 -1.04
C LYS A 719 -15.93 -0.65 -0.44
N THR A 720 -15.69 0.61 -0.05
CA THR A 720 -14.41 1.11 0.50
C THR A 720 -13.96 0.31 1.73
N SER A 721 -12.65 0.04 1.90
CA SER A 721 -12.14 -0.70 3.07
C SER A 721 -12.27 0.13 4.36
N ASP A 722 -12.29 -0.53 5.52
CA ASP A 722 -12.29 0.19 6.81
C ASP A 722 -11.01 1.02 7.00
N ALA A 723 -9.87 0.56 6.49
CA ALA A 723 -8.62 1.31 6.59
C ALA A 723 -8.66 2.58 5.71
N ASP A 724 -9.30 2.54 4.54
CA ASP A 724 -9.49 3.73 3.70
C ASP A 724 -10.52 4.70 4.27
N LEU A 725 -11.64 4.20 4.83
CA LEU A 725 -12.59 5.07 5.53
C LEU A 725 -11.99 5.71 6.78
N GLN A 726 -11.15 4.99 7.53
CA GLN A 726 -10.41 5.52 8.68
C GLN A 726 -9.37 6.56 8.27
N ALA A 727 -8.61 6.29 7.21
CA ALA A 727 -7.64 7.24 6.67
C ALA A 727 -8.31 8.51 6.14
N LEU A 728 -9.41 8.40 5.38
CA LEU A 728 -10.21 9.53 4.91
C LEU A 728 -10.74 10.38 6.07
N TYR A 729 -11.31 9.74 7.10
CA TYR A 729 -11.75 10.44 8.30
C TYR A 729 -10.58 11.14 9.01
N ALA A 730 -9.44 10.49 9.17
CA ALA A 730 -8.24 11.09 9.75
C ALA A 730 -7.75 12.32 8.97
N TYR A 731 -7.67 12.22 7.63
CA TYR A 731 -7.31 13.32 6.74
C TYR A 731 -8.29 14.50 6.85
N LEU A 732 -9.59 14.25 6.77
CA LEU A 732 -10.61 15.31 6.92
C LEU A 732 -10.54 15.95 8.31
N MET A 733 -10.39 15.16 9.37
CA MET A 733 -10.31 15.66 10.75
C MET A 733 -8.99 16.38 11.07
N ALA A 734 -7.95 16.22 10.25
CA ALA A 734 -6.71 16.98 10.32
C ALA A 734 -6.80 18.37 9.65
N GLN A 735 -7.79 18.63 8.79
CA GLN A 735 -7.87 19.89 8.03
C GLN A 735 -8.18 21.14 8.90
N PRO A 736 -7.93 22.36 8.38
CA PRO A 736 -8.46 23.58 8.96
C PRO A 736 -10.01 23.51 9.07
N PRO A 737 -10.61 23.89 10.20
CA PRO A 737 -12.07 24.00 10.31
C PRO A 737 -12.55 25.25 9.57
N VAL A 738 -13.62 25.12 8.77
CA VAL A 738 -14.23 26.23 8.04
C VAL A 738 -15.71 26.28 8.36
N ALA A 739 -16.18 27.34 9.01
CA ALA A 739 -17.61 27.56 9.21
C ALA A 739 -18.26 28.04 7.90
N THR A 740 -19.39 27.43 7.51
CA THR A 740 -20.12 27.76 6.27
C THR A 740 -21.62 27.50 6.46
N GLU A 741 -22.47 28.36 5.87
CA GLU A 741 -23.92 28.30 6.05
C GLU A 741 -24.54 27.04 5.41
N LYS A 742 -25.52 26.46 6.10
CA LYS A 742 -26.14 25.18 5.70
C LYS A 742 -27.35 25.42 4.80
N ASN A 743 -27.13 25.41 3.50
CA ASN A 743 -28.20 25.43 2.50
C ASN A 743 -29.16 24.23 2.68
N ALA A 744 -30.44 24.43 2.36
CA ALA A 744 -31.49 23.42 2.46
C ALA A 744 -31.89 22.90 1.08
N ASN A 745 -31.95 21.58 0.91
CA ASN A 745 -32.30 20.93 -0.35
C ASN A 745 -33.71 21.32 -0.82
N ALA A 746 -33.82 21.81 -2.06
CA ALA A 746 -35.08 22.18 -2.70
C ALA A 746 -35.62 21.05 -3.61
N LEU A 747 -35.83 19.87 -3.01
CA LEU A 747 -36.44 18.73 -3.70
C LEU A 747 -37.96 18.87 -3.82
N THR A 748 -38.52 18.36 -4.92
CA THR A 748 -39.97 18.30 -5.16
C THR A 748 -40.59 17.09 -4.43
N PHE A 749 -41.86 17.20 -4.02
CA PHE A 749 -42.62 16.07 -3.48
C PHE A 749 -42.84 14.99 -4.57
N PRO A 750 -42.70 13.68 -4.29
CA PRO A 750 -42.47 13.06 -2.98
C PRO A 750 -41.01 12.97 -2.53
N PHE A 751 -40.04 13.26 -3.40
CA PHE A 751 -38.61 13.05 -3.17
C PHE A 751 -38.04 13.86 -1.99
N SER A 752 -38.67 14.96 -1.60
CA SER A 752 -38.34 15.72 -0.38
C SER A 752 -38.56 14.95 0.94
N VAL A 753 -39.33 13.85 0.93
CA VAL A 753 -39.65 13.07 2.13
C VAL A 753 -38.53 12.06 2.42
N ARG A 754 -37.47 12.50 3.12
CA ARG A 754 -36.26 11.70 3.46
C ARG A 754 -36.54 10.29 3.98
N SER A 755 -37.63 10.06 4.72
CA SER A 755 -37.97 8.73 5.26
C SER A 755 -38.31 7.68 4.20
N LEU A 756 -38.63 8.08 2.96
CA LEU A 756 -38.82 7.16 1.83
C LEU A 756 -37.51 6.50 1.38
N MET A 757 -36.34 7.10 1.67
CA MET A 757 -35.03 6.50 1.38
C MET A 757 -34.85 5.16 2.12
N ALA A 758 -35.45 4.95 3.28
CA ALA A 758 -35.45 3.63 3.93
C ALA A 758 -35.95 2.51 2.99
N GLY A 759 -37.00 2.78 2.20
CA GLY A 759 -37.52 1.85 1.20
C GLY A 759 -36.64 1.75 -0.04
N TRP A 760 -36.05 2.88 -0.48
CA TRP A 760 -35.10 2.91 -1.61
C TRP A 760 -33.85 2.09 -1.32
N ASN A 761 -33.22 2.29 -0.16
CA ASN A 761 -32.04 1.56 0.27
C ASN A 761 -32.33 0.04 0.36
N THR A 762 -33.53 -0.33 0.84
CA THR A 762 -33.97 -1.74 0.91
C THR A 762 -34.09 -2.42 -0.48
N LEU A 763 -34.19 -1.64 -1.56
CA LEU A 763 -34.31 -2.16 -2.94
C LEU A 763 -33.03 -2.00 -3.78
N TYR A 764 -32.19 -1.00 -3.49
CA TYR A 764 -31.12 -0.54 -4.40
C TYR A 764 -29.74 -0.34 -3.75
N HIS A 765 -29.59 -0.62 -2.46
CA HIS A 765 -28.33 -0.42 -1.75
C HIS A 765 -27.83 -1.72 -1.11
N ASP A 766 -26.67 -2.19 -1.56
CA ASP A 766 -25.84 -3.13 -0.83
C ASP A 766 -24.82 -2.34 0.01
N ALA A 767 -24.62 -2.76 1.26
CA ALA A 767 -23.70 -2.17 2.22
C ALA A 767 -22.41 -3.01 2.41
N THR A 768 -22.25 -4.08 1.65
CA THR A 768 -21.14 -5.04 1.77
C THR A 768 -19.81 -4.44 1.26
N PRO A 769 -18.73 -4.42 2.07
CA PRO A 769 -17.40 -4.01 1.62
C PRO A 769 -16.88 -4.89 0.49
N PHE A 770 -16.03 -4.33 -0.39
CA PHE A 770 -15.48 -5.03 -1.55
C PHE A 770 -14.81 -6.35 -1.16
N GLN A 771 -15.14 -7.42 -1.89
CA GLN A 771 -14.53 -8.74 -1.76
C GLN A 771 -13.78 -9.05 -3.06
N PRO A 772 -12.43 -9.18 -3.03
CA PRO A 772 -11.67 -9.58 -4.22
C PRO A 772 -12.12 -10.92 -4.78
N ASP A 773 -12.25 -11.00 -6.10
CA ASP A 773 -12.44 -12.27 -6.80
C ASP A 773 -11.12 -13.05 -6.80
N PRO A 774 -11.04 -14.24 -6.18
CA PRO A 774 -9.81 -15.04 -6.12
C PRO A 774 -9.42 -15.64 -7.48
N MET A 775 -10.27 -15.55 -8.50
CA MET A 775 -9.95 -15.95 -9.88
C MET A 775 -9.32 -14.81 -10.70
N GLN A 776 -9.36 -13.57 -10.22
CA GLN A 776 -8.87 -12.38 -10.94
C GLN A 776 -7.46 -11.97 -10.54
N SER A 777 -6.84 -11.11 -11.35
CA SER A 777 -5.54 -10.52 -11.03
C SER A 777 -5.64 -9.54 -9.86
N GLU A 778 -4.53 -9.30 -9.15
CA GLU A 778 -4.47 -8.27 -8.10
C GLU A 778 -4.76 -6.87 -8.71
N LEU A 779 -4.22 -6.60 -9.90
CA LEU A 779 -4.44 -5.37 -10.66
C LEU A 779 -5.93 -5.16 -11.02
N TYR A 780 -6.64 -6.23 -11.44
CA TYR A 780 -8.08 -6.18 -11.69
C TYR A 780 -8.85 -5.93 -10.40
N ASN A 781 -8.51 -6.61 -9.30
CA ASN A 781 -9.18 -6.43 -8.01
C ASN A 781 -8.94 -5.03 -7.41
N ARG A 782 -7.74 -4.45 -7.54
CA ARG A 782 -7.46 -3.04 -7.19
C ARG A 782 -8.25 -2.09 -8.09
N GLY A 783 -8.33 -2.37 -9.38
CA GLY A 783 -9.07 -1.57 -10.36
C GLY A 783 -10.57 -1.56 -10.11
N ALA A 784 -11.16 -2.74 -9.89
CA ALA A 784 -12.55 -2.92 -9.49
C ALA A 784 -12.86 -2.19 -8.18
N TYR A 785 -12.01 -2.36 -7.14
CA TYR A 785 -12.16 -1.66 -5.88
C TYR A 785 -12.19 -0.12 -6.04
N LEU A 786 -11.25 0.43 -6.79
CA LEU A 786 -11.16 1.87 -7.00
C LEU A 786 -12.31 2.39 -7.88
N ALA A 787 -12.59 1.74 -9.01
CA ALA A 787 -13.57 2.19 -9.99
C ALA A 787 -15.03 1.96 -9.54
N GLU A 788 -15.31 0.86 -8.85
CA GLU A 788 -16.65 0.58 -8.32
C GLU A 788 -16.92 1.21 -6.94
N GLY A 789 -15.85 1.51 -6.18
CA GLY A 789 -15.92 2.02 -4.82
C GLY A 789 -15.77 3.54 -4.75
N LEU A 790 -14.54 4.03 -4.62
CA LEU A 790 -14.25 5.45 -4.42
C LEU A 790 -14.49 6.28 -5.68
N GLY A 791 -13.89 5.90 -6.82
CA GLY A 791 -14.06 6.60 -8.10
C GLY A 791 -15.43 6.41 -8.74
N HIS A 792 -16.30 5.58 -8.13
CA HIS A 792 -17.74 5.45 -8.38
C HIS A 792 -18.16 5.54 -9.87
N CYS A 793 -17.40 4.93 -10.78
CA CYS A 793 -17.50 5.19 -12.21
C CYS A 793 -18.87 4.79 -12.78
N SER A 794 -19.51 3.77 -12.21
CA SER A 794 -20.86 3.37 -12.60
C SER A 794 -21.91 4.45 -12.33
N ALA A 795 -21.69 5.33 -11.36
CA ALA A 795 -22.64 6.37 -10.97
C ALA A 795 -22.85 7.41 -12.07
N CYS A 796 -21.85 7.62 -12.94
CA CYS A 796 -21.92 8.50 -14.11
C CYS A 796 -22.00 7.73 -15.43
N HIS A 797 -21.36 6.57 -15.55
CA HIS A 797 -21.30 5.80 -16.81
C HIS A 797 -22.36 4.69 -16.94
N SER A 798 -23.29 4.54 -15.98
CA SER A 798 -24.44 3.62 -16.09
C SER A 798 -25.77 4.39 -16.09
N PRO A 799 -26.71 4.07 -17.00
CA PRO A 799 -27.99 4.75 -17.08
C PRO A 799 -28.87 4.42 -15.87
N ARG A 800 -29.56 5.43 -15.33
CA ARG A 800 -30.44 5.29 -14.15
C ARG A 800 -31.87 4.88 -14.54
N ASN A 801 -32.61 4.35 -13.58
CA ASN A 801 -34.03 4.01 -13.68
C ASN A 801 -34.92 5.17 -13.17
N ALA A 802 -36.25 5.04 -13.29
CA ALA A 802 -37.20 6.09 -12.93
C ALA A 802 -37.24 6.45 -11.42
N MET A 803 -36.54 5.70 -10.56
CA MET A 803 -36.34 5.99 -9.13
C MET A 803 -34.88 6.40 -8.83
N GLY A 804 -34.09 6.75 -9.84
CA GLY A 804 -32.72 7.26 -9.70
C GLY A 804 -31.64 6.22 -9.40
N ALA A 805 -31.96 4.94 -9.27
CA ALA A 805 -30.96 3.88 -9.08
C ALA A 805 -30.34 3.45 -10.42
N GLU A 806 -29.08 3.04 -10.40
CA GLU A 806 -28.35 2.52 -11.57
C GLU A 806 -29.00 1.24 -12.14
N LYS A 807 -28.89 1.04 -13.46
CA LYS A 807 -29.32 -0.19 -14.14
C LYS A 807 -28.16 -1.18 -14.19
N ASN A 808 -28.40 -2.40 -13.73
CA ASN A 808 -27.43 -3.50 -13.71
C ASN A 808 -27.59 -4.41 -14.95
N GLY A 809 -26.71 -5.40 -15.11
CA GLY A 809 -26.73 -6.35 -16.24
C GLY A 809 -26.18 -5.72 -17.52
N GLU A 810 -26.80 -6.00 -18.66
CA GLU A 810 -26.37 -5.46 -19.99
C GLU A 810 -26.36 -3.93 -20.06
N ALA A 811 -27.07 -3.24 -19.15
CA ALA A 811 -27.07 -1.79 -19.04
C ALA A 811 -25.93 -1.23 -18.17
N TYR A 812 -25.21 -2.07 -17.42
CA TYR A 812 -24.09 -1.62 -16.59
C TYR A 812 -22.94 -1.11 -17.48
N PHE A 813 -22.40 0.07 -17.15
CA PHE A 813 -21.44 0.81 -17.97
C PHE A 813 -21.90 1.16 -19.42
N ALA A 814 -23.20 1.14 -19.71
CA ALA A 814 -23.73 1.42 -21.05
C ALA A 814 -23.78 2.92 -21.45
N GLY A 815 -23.23 3.82 -20.63
CA GLY A 815 -23.26 5.27 -20.82
C GLY A 815 -24.53 5.94 -20.24
N ALA A 816 -24.44 7.23 -19.93
CA ALA A 816 -25.56 8.03 -19.42
C ALA A 816 -25.35 9.53 -19.65
N PHE A 817 -26.33 10.36 -19.28
CA PHE A 817 -26.19 11.82 -19.24
C PHE A 817 -26.03 12.31 -17.80
N VAL A 818 -25.05 13.20 -17.57
CA VAL A 818 -24.75 13.84 -16.27
C VAL A 818 -24.40 15.31 -16.52
N ASP A 819 -25.11 16.24 -15.88
CA ASP A 819 -24.95 17.69 -16.02
C ASP A 819 -24.97 18.18 -17.50
N GLY A 820 -25.77 17.50 -18.32
CA GLY A 820 -25.92 17.76 -19.76
C GLY A 820 -24.77 17.23 -20.63
N TRP A 821 -23.81 16.52 -20.05
CA TRP A 821 -22.73 15.83 -20.77
C TRP A 821 -23.08 14.35 -20.94
N GLU A 822 -22.77 13.79 -22.09
CA GLU A 822 -22.80 12.36 -22.35
C GLU A 822 -21.54 11.71 -21.76
N ALA A 823 -21.72 10.90 -20.71
CA ALA A 823 -20.70 10.00 -20.19
C ALA A 823 -20.66 8.74 -21.07
N PRO A 824 -19.58 8.48 -21.83
CA PRO A 824 -19.55 7.41 -22.84
C PRO A 824 -19.59 6.01 -22.22
N PRO A 825 -19.99 4.97 -22.97
CA PRO A 825 -20.00 3.60 -22.47
C PRO A 825 -18.57 3.11 -22.13
N LEU A 826 -18.43 2.52 -20.94
CA LEU A 826 -17.21 1.85 -20.45
C LEU A 826 -17.32 0.32 -20.56
N ASN A 827 -18.10 -0.14 -21.55
CA ASN A 827 -18.25 -1.54 -21.91
C ASN A 827 -18.16 -1.71 -23.43
N THR A 828 -18.50 -2.90 -23.95
CA THR A 828 -18.46 -3.22 -25.39
C THR A 828 -19.41 -2.39 -26.29
N LEU A 829 -20.24 -1.50 -25.73
CA LEU A 829 -21.08 -0.55 -26.47
C LEU A 829 -20.35 0.75 -26.84
N SER A 830 -19.06 0.90 -26.49
CA SER A 830 -18.27 2.09 -26.78
C SER A 830 -18.20 2.40 -28.28
N ARG A 831 -18.27 3.69 -28.63
CA ARG A 831 -18.49 4.18 -30.01
C ARG A 831 -17.34 5.00 -30.60
N ALA A 832 -16.17 4.95 -29.95
CA ALA A 832 -14.97 5.66 -30.38
C ALA A 832 -14.55 5.27 -31.81
N PRO A 833 -14.04 6.20 -32.63
CA PRO A 833 -13.67 5.91 -34.03
C PRO A 833 -12.48 4.96 -34.13
N ILE A 834 -11.59 5.01 -33.15
CA ILE A 834 -10.52 4.05 -32.90
C ILE A 834 -10.90 3.31 -31.60
N PRO A 835 -10.74 1.98 -31.51
CA PRO A 835 -10.96 1.26 -30.26
C PRO A 835 -10.05 1.77 -29.13
N TRP A 836 -10.60 1.87 -27.91
CA TRP A 836 -9.79 2.09 -26.72
C TRP A 836 -8.85 0.91 -26.47
N SER A 837 -7.72 1.17 -25.83
CA SER A 837 -6.80 0.17 -25.26
C SER A 837 -6.53 0.47 -23.78
N GLU A 838 -6.00 -0.50 -23.03
CA GLU A 838 -5.57 -0.27 -21.64
C GLU A 838 -4.55 0.87 -21.55
N ALA A 839 -3.62 0.95 -22.51
CA ALA A 839 -2.69 2.07 -22.64
C ALA A 839 -3.41 3.41 -22.88
N SER A 840 -4.35 3.48 -23.83
CA SER A 840 -5.05 4.75 -24.14
C SER A 840 -5.99 5.21 -23.03
N LEU A 841 -6.56 4.26 -22.27
CA LEU A 841 -7.30 4.50 -21.02
C LEU A 841 -6.38 5.04 -19.93
N TYR A 842 -5.22 4.40 -19.71
CA TYR A 842 -4.22 4.87 -18.74
C TYR A 842 -3.76 6.30 -19.04
N ASP A 843 -3.41 6.62 -20.29
CA ASP A 843 -2.96 7.96 -20.65
C ASP A 843 -4.06 9.01 -20.40
N TYR A 844 -5.31 8.72 -20.78
CA TYR A 844 -6.44 9.61 -20.53
C TYR A 844 -6.65 9.85 -19.03
N LEU A 845 -6.63 8.80 -18.20
CA LEU A 845 -6.84 8.87 -16.75
C LEU A 845 -5.63 9.43 -15.97
N ARG A 846 -4.41 9.33 -16.51
CA ARG A 846 -3.18 9.81 -15.86
C ARG A 846 -2.80 11.23 -16.25
N HIS A 847 -3.07 11.61 -17.50
CA HIS A 847 -2.55 12.82 -18.14
C HIS A 847 -3.64 13.75 -18.70
N GLY A 848 -4.92 13.39 -18.64
CA GLY A 848 -6.01 14.23 -19.16
C GLY A 848 -6.13 14.29 -20.67
N GLU A 849 -5.23 13.65 -21.43
CA GLU A 849 -5.32 13.51 -22.88
C GLU A 849 -5.00 12.08 -23.34
N SER A 850 -5.57 11.68 -24.48
CA SER A 850 -5.15 10.50 -25.22
C SER A 850 -5.14 10.79 -26.73
N GLU A 851 -4.08 10.35 -27.41
CA GLU A 851 -3.80 10.62 -28.83
C GLU A 851 -4.99 10.31 -29.75
N PHE A 852 -5.74 9.24 -29.45
CA PHE A 852 -6.82 8.73 -30.30
C PHE A 852 -8.23 9.04 -29.81
N HIS A 853 -8.40 9.71 -28.66
CA HIS A 853 -9.73 9.87 -28.04
C HIS A 853 -10.09 11.31 -27.67
N GLY A 854 -9.11 12.15 -27.30
CA GLY A 854 -9.33 13.54 -26.90
C GLY A 854 -8.81 13.90 -25.51
N VAL A 855 -9.23 15.06 -25.05
CA VAL A 855 -8.89 15.67 -23.75
C VAL A 855 -10.09 15.54 -22.79
N ALA A 856 -9.83 15.41 -21.49
CA ALA A 856 -10.87 15.40 -20.46
C ALA A 856 -11.56 16.78 -20.34
N SER A 857 -12.89 16.78 -20.29
CA SER A 857 -13.73 17.99 -20.31
C SER A 857 -15.00 17.81 -19.46
N GLY A 858 -15.65 18.91 -19.11
CA GLY A 858 -16.88 18.87 -18.32
C GLY A 858 -16.68 18.18 -16.95
N PRO A 859 -17.66 17.39 -16.47
CA PRO A 859 -17.55 16.63 -15.21
C PRO A 859 -16.35 15.69 -15.12
N MET A 860 -15.76 15.23 -16.24
CA MET A 860 -14.61 14.32 -16.21
C MET A 860 -13.27 15.03 -15.96
N ALA A 861 -13.18 16.35 -16.21
CA ALA A 861 -11.95 17.12 -15.97
C ALA A 861 -11.48 17.13 -14.50
N PRO A 862 -12.34 17.43 -13.48
CA PRO A 862 -11.93 17.34 -12.07
C PRO A 862 -11.65 15.89 -11.64
N VAL A 863 -12.44 14.92 -12.11
CA VAL A 863 -12.20 13.49 -11.82
C VAL A 863 -10.81 13.07 -12.29
N VAL A 864 -10.40 13.42 -13.52
CA VAL A 864 -9.05 13.12 -14.01
C VAL A 864 -7.98 13.92 -13.27
N ALA A 865 -8.25 15.15 -12.82
CA ALA A 865 -7.29 15.87 -11.96
C ALA A 865 -7.06 15.14 -10.62
N GLY A 866 -8.12 14.65 -9.97
CA GLY A 866 -8.02 13.81 -8.76
C GLY A 866 -7.31 12.48 -9.02
N LEU A 867 -7.65 11.78 -10.11
CA LEU A 867 -6.96 10.55 -10.53
C LEU A 867 -5.49 10.80 -10.90
N ALA A 868 -5.13 11.98 -11.40
CA ALA A 868 -3.75 12.36 -11.72
C ALA A 868 -2.90 12.67 -10.47
N GLU A 869 -3.50 12.86 -9.29
CA GLU A 869 -2.77 12.87 -8.02
C GLU A 869 -2.50 11.46 -7.48
N LEU A 870 -3.13 10.43 -8.04
CA LEU A 870 -3.00 9.06 -7.56
C LEU A 870 -1.67 8.41 -7.97
N PRO A 871 -1.27 7.35 -7.23
CA PRO A 871 -0.06 6.61 -7.53
C PRO A 871 -0.20 5.85 -8.87
N GLU A 872 0.89 5.67 -9.63
CA GLU A 872 0.81 5.16 -11.02
C GLU A 872 0.11 3.79 -11.12
N TYR A 873 0.41 2.88 -10.18
CA TYR A 873 -0.21 1.56 -10.09
C TYR A 873 -1.74 1.62 -10.01
N ASP A 874 -2.30 2.61 -9.31
CA ASP A 874 -3.74 2.74 -9.09
C ASP A 874 -4.47 3.22 -10.35
N VAL A 875 -3.86 4.16 -11.08
CA VAL A 875 -4.39 4.63 -12.38
C VAL A 875 -4.31 3.50 -13.42
N ARG A 876 -3.23 2.70 -13.40
CA ARG A 876 -3.13 1.48 -14.22
C ARG A 876 -4.16 0.43 -13.82
N ALA A 877 -4.44 0.26 -12.53
CA ALA A 877 -5.44 -0.68 -12.05
C ALA A 877 -6.84 -0.32 -12.55
N ILE A 878 -7.24 0.95 -12.42
CA ILE A 878 -8.52 1.46 -12.96
C ILE A 878 -8.57 1.25 -14.48
N ALA A 879 -7.51 1.61 -15.21
CA ALA A 879 -7.44 1.41 -16.66
C ALA A 879 -7.56 -0.07 -17.07
N HIS A 880 -6.90 -1.00 -16.35
CA HIS A 880 -6.98 -2.44 -16.58
C HIS A 880 -8.39 -3.02 -16.32
N TYR A 881 -9.03 -2.59 -15.23
CA TYR A 881 -10.41 -2.99 -14.94
C TYR A 881 -11.39 -2.48 -16.00
N VAL A 882 -11.30 -1.20 -16.38
CA VAL A 882 -12.16 -0.62 -17.44
C VAL A 882 -11.88 -1.28 -18.80
N ALA A 883 -10.61 -1.53 -19.15
CA ALA A 883 -10.23 -2.26 -20.35
C ALA A 883 -10.87 -3.67 -20.39
N ALA A 884 -10.91 -4.38 -19.26
CA ALA A 884 -11.57 -5.67 -19.16
C ALA A 884 -13.09 -5.59 -19.39
N GLN A 885 -13.78 -4.58 -18.84
CA GLN A 885 -15.22 -4.35 -19.11
C GLN A 885 -15.49 -4.00 -20.58
N MET A 886 -14.57 -3.27 -21.23
CA MET A 886 -14.63 -2.91 -22.64
C MET A 886 -14.20 -4.03 -23.59
N GLN A 887 -13.60 -5.11 -23.09
CA GLN A 887 -12.88 -6.14 -23.86
C GLN A 887 -11.78 -5.55 -24.76
N ALA A 888 -11.13 -4.48 -24.27
CA ALA A 888 -10.11 -3.73 -24.98
C ALA A 888 -8.75 -4.47 -25.00
N PRO A 889 -7.93 -4.29 -26.05
CA PRO A 889 -6.55 -4.76 -26.07
C PRO A 889 -5.68 -4.01 -25.05
N THR A 890 -4.60 -4.65 -24.60
CA THR A 890 -3.65 -4.05 -23.64
C THR A 890 -2.86 -2.85 -24.20
N GLY A 891 -2.79 -2.71 -25.52
CA GLY A 891 -2.11 -1.59 -26.17
C GLY A 891 -2.65 -1.30 -27.57
N ASN A 892 -2.22 -0.18 -28.13
CA ASN A 892 -2.57 0.25 -29.48
C ASN A 892 -1.90 -0.68 -30.51
N SER A 893 -2.66 -1.21 -31.46
CA SER A 893 -2.14 -2.07 -32.53
C SER A 893 -1.72 -1.28 -33.76
N ASP A 894 -0.79 -1.82 -34.56
CA ASP A 894 -0.38 -1.24 -35.86
C ASP A 894 -1.59 -0.95 -36.77
N ALA A 895 -2.63 -1.81 -36.71
CA ALA A 895 -3.87 -1.63 -37.44
C ALA A 895 -4.71 -0.43 -36.94
N ALA A 896 -4.76 -0.20 -35.62
CA ALA A 896 -5.42 0.97 -35.04
C ALA A 896 -4.66 2.27 -35.37
N MET A 897 -3.32 2.25 -35.35
CA MET A 897 -2.49 3.37 -35.77
C MET A 897 -2.64 3.68 -37.28
N ALA A 898 -2.75 2.64 -38.11
CA ALA A 898 -3.00 2.79 -39.54
C ALA A 898 -4.39 3.39 -39.83
N ASP A 899 -5.45 2.93 -39.15
CA ASP A 899 -6.79 3.51 -39.30
C ASP A 899 -6.85 4.95 -38.78
N ALA A 900 -6.19 5.26 -37.65
CA ALA A 900 -6.07 6.64 -37.15
C ALA A 900 -5.39 7.56 -38.18
N THR A 901 -4.29 7.11 -38.78
CA THR A 901 -3.57 7.84 -39.84
C THR A 901 -4.44 8.02 -41.09
N GLN A 902 -5.19 6.98 -41.50
CA GLN A 902 -6.09 7.03 -42.65
C GLN A 902 -7.26 7.99 -42.41
N ARG A 903 -7.86 7.98 -41.22
CA ARG A 903 -8.90 8.93 -40.82
C ARG A 903 -8.38 10.35 -40.89
N VAL A 904 -7.27 10.65 -40.20
CA VAL A 904 -6.65 11.99 -40.20
C VAL A 904 -6.43 12.50 -41.62
N THR A 905 -5.80 11.71 -42.49
CA THR A 905 -5.54 12.10 -43.89
C THR A 905 -6.81 12.28 -44.72
N SER A 906 -7.89 11.53 -44.46
CA SER A 906 -9.17 11.70 -45.16
C SER A 906 -9.90 13.02 -44.84
N THR A 907 -9.70 13.59 -43.65
CA THR A 907 -10.35 14.85 -43.21
C THR A 907 -9.73 16.13 -43.80
N ALA A 908 -8.74 15.98 -44.68
CA ALA A 908 -8.10 17.08 -45.42
C ALA A 908 -8.92 17.59 -46.62
N VAL A 909 -10.08 17.00 -46.93
CA VAL A 909 -10.94 17.38 -48.06
C VAL A 909 -11.99 18.42 -47.62
N SER A 910 -12.04 19.57 -48.29
CA SER A 910 -13.03 20.63 -47.99
C SER A 910 -14.48 20.20 -48.22
N SER A 911 -15.34 20.46 -47.24
CA SER A 911 -16.77 20.17 -47.28
C SER A 911 -17.56 21.27 -48.02
N THR A 912 -17.87 21.05 -49.30
CA THR A 912 -18.67 21.98 -50.12
C THR A 912 -20.07 22.22 -49.54
N GLY A 913 -20.50 23.48 -49.43
CA GLY A 913 -21.84 23.86 -48.95
C GLY A 913 -21.94 24.16 -47.45
N LEU A 914 -20.81 24.22 -46.73
CA LEU A 914 -20.75 24.54 -45.29
C LEU A 914 -19.85 25.74 -44.98
N GLU A 915 -19.74 26.68 -45.92
CA GLU A 915 -18.81 27.81 -45.89
C GLU A 915 -19.05 28.76 -44.70
N ALA A 916 -20.22 28.72 -44.06
CA ALA A 916 -20.51 29.45 -42.83
C ALA A 916 -19.74 28.88 -41.62
N GLY A 917 -19.82 27.56 -41.40
CA GLY A 917 -19.09 26.88 -40.34
C GLY A 917 -17.59 26.86 -40.59
N GLU A 918 -17.17 26.72 -41.84
CA GLU A 918 -15.76 26.77 -42.25
C GLU A 918 -15.09 28.09 -41.85
N ARG A 919 -15.70 29.23 -42.17
CA ARG A 919 -15.14 30.55 -41.79
C ARG A 919 -15.10 30.81 -40.28
N LEU A 920 -15.98 30.16 -39.50
CA LEU A 920 -15.92 30.20 -38.04
C LEU A 920 -14.76 29.34 -37.52
N PHE A 921 -14.59 28.13 -38.07
CA PHE A 921 -13.51 27.23 -37.71
C PHE A 921 -12.13 27.82 -38.05
N GLU A 922 -11.92 28.25 -39.30
CA GLU A 922 -10.65 28.85 -39.74
C GLU A 922 -10.37 30.20 -39.02
N GLY A 923 -11.42 30.93 -38.61
CA GLY A 923 -11.29 32.21 -37.90
C GLY A 923 -11.02 32.12 -36.39
N ALA A 924 -11.36 30.99 -35.73
CA ALA A 924 -11.33 30.88 -34.27
C ALA A 924 -10.77 29.57 -33.69
N CYS A 925 -10.74 28.48 -34.48
CA CYS A 925 -10.43 27.13 -33.99
C CYS A 925 -9.18 26.52 -34.66
N ALA A 926 -8.98 26.76 -35.96
CA ALA A 926 -7.96 26.09 -36.77
C ALA A 926 -6.52 26.34 -36.26
N ALA A 927 -6.26 27.51 -35.65
CA ALA A 927 -4.97 27.86 -35.05
C ALA A 927 -4.54 26.94 -33.87
N CYS A 928 -5.46 26.14 -33.32
CA CYS A 928 -5.17 25.11 -32.31
C CYS A 928 -5.53 23.69 -32.77
N HIS A 929 -6.52 23.53 -33.66
CA HIS A 929 -7.08 22.22 -34.04
C HIS A 929 -6.66 21.69 -35.42
N VAL A 930 -5.79 22.40 -36.15
CA VAL A 930 -5.19 21.92 -37.40
C VAL A 930 -3.68 21.87 -37.24
N ASP A 931 -3.07 20.73 -37.59
CA ASP A 931 -1.61 20.64 -37.68
C ASP A 931 -1.12 21.55 -38.81
N SER A 932 -0.52 22.66 -38.40
CA SER A 932 0.00 23.72 -39.27
C SER A 932 1.53 23.68 -39.37
N GLY A 933 2.20 22.72 -38.73
CA GLY A 933 3.66 22.62 -38.67
C GLY A 933 4.36 23.78 -37.92
N VAL A 934 3.61 24.69 -37.30
CA VAL A 934 4.13 25.81 -36.49
C VAL A 934 4.07 25.43 -35.01
N PRO A 935 5.15 25.65 -34.21
CA PRO A 935 5.10 25.42 -32.77
C PRO A 935 4.07 26.34 -32.08
N THR A 936 2.95 25.76 -31.67
CA THR A 936 1.93 26.44 -30.86
C THR A 936 2.37 26.54 -29.39
N PHE A 937 1.91 27.59 -28.69
CA PHE A 937 2.17 27.77 -27.26
C PHE A 937 1.24 26.94 -26.36
N SER A 938 0.19 26.36 -26.93
CA SER A 938 -0.76 25.46 -26.28
C SER A 938 -0.74 24.09 -26.98
N ARG A 939 -0.69 23.01 -26.19
CA ARG A 939 -0.68 21.64 -26.68
C ARG A 939 -2.11 21.10 -26.80
N ALA A 940 -2.86 21.62 -27.76
CA ALA A 940 -4.16 21.07 -28.15
C ALA A 940 -3.95 19.85 -29.07
N SER A 941 -3.29 18.81 -28.54
CA SER A 941 -2.60 17.78 -29.32
C SER A 941 -3.51 16.91 -30.21
N THR A 942 -4.74 16.64 -29.76
CA THR A 942 -5.61 15.66 -30.42
C THR A 942 -6.19 16.18 -31.73
N ASN A 943 -5.96 15.45 -32.82
CA ASN A 943 -6.64 15.71 -34.09
C ASN A 943 -8.15 15.46 -33.96
N LEU A 944 -8.97 16.42 -34.39
CA LEU A 944 -10.44 16.34 -34.28
C LEU A 944 -11.05 15.14 -35.02
N ALA A 945 -10.38 14.60 -36.05
CA ALA A 945 -10.80 13.38 -36.75
C ALA A 945 -10.97 12.15 -35.82
N LEU A 946 -10.21 12.12 -34.72
CA LEU A 946 -10.17 11.01 -33.77
C LEU A 946 -10.98 11.30 -32.48
N ASN A 947 -11.40 12.55 -32.25
CA ASN A 947 -12.08 12.92 -31.01
C ASN A 947 -13.44 12.21 -30.89
N THR A 948 -13.61 11.39 -29.84
CA THR A 948 -14.78 10.51 -29.67
C THR A 948 -16.11 11.28 -29.66
N ASN A 949 -16.13 12.53 -29.17
CA ASN A 949 -17.36 13.34 -29.09
C ASN A 949 -17.92 13.71 -30.47
N LEU A 950 -17.07 13.88 -31.50
CA LEU A 950 -17.52 14.16 -32.87
C LEU A 950 -18.16 12.93 -33.54
N HIS A 951 -17.91 11.74 -32.98
CA HIS A 951 -18.39 10.44 -33.45
C HIS A 951 -19.62 9.91 -32.70
N SER A 952 -20.11 10.61 -31.67
CA SER A 952 -21.33 10.25 -30.94
C SER A 952 -22.61 10.44 -31.78
N ASP A 953 -23.71 9.80 -31.38
CA ASP A 953 -25.06 10.08 -31.89
C ASP A 953 -25.58 11.44 -31.37
N HIS A 954 -25.01 11.97 -30.29
CA HIS A 954 -25.41 13.21 -29.63
C HIS A 954 -24.41 14.36 -29.90
N PRO A 955 -24.87 15.60 -30.18
CA PRO A 955 -24.00 16.76 -30.37
C PRO A 955 -23.54 17.40 -29.05
N ASP A 956 -24.10 16.97 -27.93
CA ASP A 956 -24.10 17.64 -26.62
C ASP A 956 -22.69 18.01 -26.12
N ASN A 957 -21.76 17.06 -26.03
CA ASN A 957 -20.40 17.31 -25.56
C ASN A 957 -19.63 18.29 -26.47
N VAL A 958 -19.89 18.26 -27.78
CA VAL A 958 -19.27 19.21 -28.73
C VAL A 958 -19.87 20.60 -28.58
N ILE A 959 -21.19 20.70 -28.38
CA ILE A 959 -21.84 21.98 -28.08
C ILE A 959 -21.31 22.55 -26.75
N GLN A 960 -21.27 21.76 -25.68
CA GLN A 960 -20.81 22.23 -24.37
C GLN A 960 -19.35 22.69 -24.40
N SER A 961 -18.44 21.94 -25.02
CA SER A 961 -17.04 22.36 -25.21
C SER A 961 -16.89 23.63 -26.06
N ILE A 962 -17.76 23.87 -27.05
CA ILE A 962 -17.78 25.15 -27.79
C ILE A 962 -18.32 26.29 -26.93
N LEU A 963 -19.35 26.06 -26.12
CA LEU A 963 -19.99 27.10 -25.30
C LEU A 963 -19.12 27.49 -24.08
N GLY A 964 -18.80 26.52 -23.22
CA GLY A 964 -18.06 26.72 -21.97
C GLY A 964 -16.53 26.68 -22.11
N GLY A 965 -16.02 26.10 -23.19
CA GLY A 965 -14.58 25.85 -23.37
C GLY A 965 -14.14 24.51 -22.78
N VAL A 966 -12.81 24.34 -22.65
CA VAL A 966 -12.19 23.19 -21.99
C VAL A 966 -11.12 23.73 -21.04
N HIS A 967 -11.33 23.53 -19.73
CA HIS A 967 -10.49 24.11 -18.68
C HIS A 967 -9.60 23.03 -18.07
N ALA A 968 -8.31 23.05 -18.41
CA ALA A 968 -7.33 22.04 -18.01
C ALA A 968 -6.40 22.55 -16.89
N GLU A 969 -6.94 23.34 -15.96
CA GLU A 969 -6.18 24.19 -15.03
C GLU A 969 -5.23 23.44 -14.08
N HIS A 970 -5.41 22.13 -13.94
CA HIS A 970 -4.64 21.24 -13.06
C HIS A 970 -3.78 20.21 -13.83
N VAL A 971 -3.74 20.26 -15.17
CA VAL A 971 -3.12 19.22 -16.01
C VAL A 971 -1.88 19.76 -16.75
N PRO A 972 -0.64 19.37 -16.36
CA PRO A 972 0.58 19.97 -16.89
C PRO A 972 0.78 19.74 -18.40
N GLY A 973 0.68 20.84 -19.18
CA GLY A 973 1.03 20.87 -20.60
C GLY A 973 -0.16 20.97 -21.56
N ILE A 974 -1.38 20.68 -21.09
CA ILE A 974 -2.61 20.91 -21.85
C ILE A 974 -2.96 22.42 -21.76
N GLY A 975 -3.35 23.02 -22.89
CA GLY A 975 -3.80 24.41 -22.93
C GLY A 975 -5.31 24.52 -22.88
N SER A 976 -5.86 25.38 -22.02
CA SER A 976 -7.31 25.60 -21.96
C SER A 976 -7.86 26.20 -23.26
N MET A 977 -9.00 25.66 -23.72
CA MET A 977 -9.79 26.20 -24.83
C MET A 977 -10.79 27.23 -24.28
N PRO A 978 -10.86 28.46 -24.82
CA PRO A 978 -11.83 29.45 -24.37
C PRO A 978 -13.27 29.05 -24.75
N GLY A 979 -14.24 29.43 -23.91
CA GLY A 979 -15.65 29.31 -24.23
C GLY A 979 -16.14 30.39 -25.19
N PHE A 980 -16.97 30.01 -26.16
CA PHE A 980 -17.52 30.91 -27.19
C PHE A 980 -19.00 31.25 -26.94
N ALA A 981 -19.56 30.95 -25.77
CA ALA A 981 -20.96 31.25 -25.42
C ALA A 981 -21.36 32.71 -25.72
N ASP A 982 -20.55 33.69 -25.31
CA ASP A 982 -20.81 35.11 -25.54
C ASP A 982 -20.31 35.64 -26.90
N SER A 983 -19.48 34.85 -27.60
CA SER A 983 -18.87 35.24 -28.88
C SER A 983 -19.65 34.79 -30.12
N PHE A 984 -20.35 33.65 -30.03
CA PHE A 984 -21.11 33.07 -31.14
C PHE A 984 -22.61 32.95 -30.81
N SER A 985 -23.46 33.30 -31.76
CA SER A 985 -24.91 33.04 -31.68
C SER A 985 -25.26 31.55 -31.86
N ASN A 986 -26.47 31.13 -31.46
CA ASN A 986 -26.94 29.75 -31.62
C ASN A 986 -26.90 29.27 -33.09
N THR A 987 -27.05 30.18 -34.06
CA THR A 987 -26.84 29.87 -35.49
C THR A 987 -25.38 29.58 -35.79
N GLN A 988 -24.45 30.46 -35.38
CA GLN A 988 -23.01 30.24 -35.61
C GLN A 988 -22.51 28.95 -34.94
N VAL A 989 -22.92 28.67 -33.70
CA VAL A 989 -22.55 27.41 -33.01
C VAL A 989 -23.10 26.19 -33.75
N ALA A 990 -24.33 26.24 -34.27
CA ALA A 990 -24.89 25.12 -35.03
C ALA A 990 -24.22 24.93 -36.39
N ASP A 991 -23.94 26.02 -37.11
CA ASP A 991 -23.30 25.99 -38.43
C ASP A 991 -21.84 25.46 -38.29
N LEU A 992 -21.13 25.86 -37.22
CA LEU A 992 -19.82 25.31 -36.83
C LEU A 992 -19.90 23.83 -36.41
N THR A 993 -20.84 23.46 -35.54
CA THR A 993 -21.02 22.06 -35.08
C THR A 993 -21.35 21.12 -36.24
N THR A 994 -22.15 21.59 -37.21
CA THR A 994 -22.47 20.85 -38.44
C THR A 994 -21.23 20.69 -39.33
N TYR A 995 -20.44 21.74 -39.51
CA TYR A 995 -19.17 21.70 -40.24
C TYR A 995 -18.16 20.75 -39.62
N LEU A 996 -17.98 20.80 -38.29
CA LEU A 996 -17.05 19.93 -37.57
C LEU A 996 -17.37 18.45 -37.81
N ARG A 997 -18.64 18.03 -37.66
CA ARG A 997 -19.02 16.63 -37.94
C ARG A 997 -18.84 16.26 -39.40
N ALA A 998 -19.23 17.13 -40.34
CA ALA A 998 -19.09 16.88 -41.77
C ALA A 998 -17.63 16.77 -42.24
N ARG A 999 -16.69 17.50 -41.61
CA ARG A 999 -15.25 17.47 -41.91
C ARG A 999 -14.51 16.34 -41.19
N PHE A 1000 -14.83 16.09 -39.92
CA PHE A 1000 -14.04 15.22 -39.04
C PHE A 1000 -14.68 13.86 -38.68
N ALA A 1001 -15.97 13.66 -38.98
CA ALA A 1001 -16.67 12.38 -38.85
C ALA A 1001 -17.62 12.12 -40.05
N PRO A 1002 -17.10 12.16 -41.30
CA PRO A 1002 -17.92 12.14 -42.52
C PRO A 1002 -18.70 10.82 -42.75
N GLU A 1003 -18.35 9.74 -42.04
CA GLU A 1003 -19.11 8.48 -42.06
C GLU A 1003 -20.37 8.51 -41.17
N LYS A 1004 -20.49 9.50 -40.28
CA LYS A 1004 -21.60 9.61 -39.32
C LYS A 1004 -22.74 10.44 -39.89
N ALA A 1005 -23.97 10.00 -39.67
CA ALA A 1005 -25.16 10.76 -40.07
C ALA A 1005 -25.19 12.16 -39.41
N PRO A 1006 -25.56 13.24 -40.11
CA PRO A 1006 -25.65 14.58 -39.53
C PRO A 1006 -26.60 14.64 -38.33
N TRP A 1007 -26.18 15.30 -37.26
CA TRP A 1007 -27.02 15.51 -36.08
C TRP A 1007 -28.30 16.28 -36.41
N GLN A 1008 -29.40 15.88 -35.80
CA GLN A 1008 -30.71 16.52 -35.97
C GLN A 1008 -30.94 17.57 -34.87
N GLN A 1009 -31.81 18.55 -35.15
CA GLN A 1009 -32.31 19.53 -34.17
C GLN A 1009 -31.24 20.38 -33.43
N VAL A 1010 -29.99 20.43 -33.93
CA VAL A 1010 -28.83 21.09 -33.27
C VAL A 1010 -29.13 22.52 -32.76
N LYS A 1011 -29.87 23.34 -33.52
CA LYS A 1011 -30.24 24.72 -33.09
C LYS A 1011 -31.19 24.75 -31.88
N GLN A 1012 -32.03 23.73 -31.71
CA GLN A 1012 -32.84 23.55 -30.50
C GLN A 1012 -31.92 23.14 -29.34
N ARG A 1013 -31.07 22.12 -29.51
CA ARG A 1013 -30.17 21.63 -28.44
C ARG A 1013 -29.21 22.70 -27.91
N ILE A 1014 -28.70 23.60 -28.76
CA ILE A 1014 -27.90 24.76 -28.32
C ILE A 1014 -28.74 25.78 -27.54
N THR A 1015 -30.03 25.92 -27.87
CA THR A 1015 -30.94 26.82 -27.15
C THR A 1015 -31.33 26.24 -25.80
N GLU A 1016 -31.43 24.91 -25.70
CA GLU A 1016 -31.60 24.15 -24.45
C GLU A 1016 -30.36 24.26 -23.56
N LEU A 1017 -29.17 23.89 -24.04
CA LEU A 1017 -27.89 23.94 -23.30
C LEU A 1017 -27.40 25.36 -22.94
N ARG A 1018 -28.11 26.41 -23.36
CA ARG A 1018 -27.90 27.81 -22.93
C ARG A 1018 -28.87 28.30 -21.88
N GLN A 1019 -29.90 27.50 -21.54
CA GLN A 1019 -30.79 27.78 -20.42
C GLN A 1019 -30.13 27.23 -19.15
N PRO A 1020 -29.98 28.03 -18.07
CA PRO A 1020 -29.24 27.61 -16.88
C PRO A 1020 -29.82 26.39 -16.14
N HIS A 1021 -31.05 25.98 -16.45
CA HIS A 1021 -31.79 24.90 -15.78
C HIS A 1021 -32.04 23.66 -16.65
N TYR A 1022 -31.45 23.55 -17.85
CA TYR A 1022 -31.82 22.47 -18.78
C TYR A 1022 -31.00 21.18 -18.57
N ASN A 1023 -29.80 21.30 -17.99
CA ASN A 1023 -28.74 20.30 -18.12
C ASN A 1023 -29.13 18.86 -17.70
N ASN A 1024 -30.01 18.68 -16.72
CA ASN A 1024 -30.38 17.35 -16.19
C ASN A 1024 -31.79 16.83 -16.56
N THR A 1025 -32.38 17.26 -17.68
CA THR A 1025 -33.74 16.82 -18.08
C THR A 1025 -33.82 15.60 -19.02
N HIS A 1026 -32.82 15.38 -19.90
CA HIS A 1026 -32.87 14.32 -20.93
C HIS A 1026 -32.36 12.94 -20.44
N SER A 1027 -32.93 12.44 -19.35
CA SER A 1027 -32.81 11.03 -18.93
C SER A 1027 -34.19 10.34 -18.86
N THR A 1028 -34.94 10.46 -19.96
CA THR A 1028 -36.17 9.70 -20.23
C THR A 1028 -35.88 8.48 -21.12
N PRO A 1029 -36.66 7.39 -20.99
CA PRO A 1029 -36.33 6.07 -21.53
C PRO A 1029 -36.64 5.86 -23.01
#